data_AF-A0A958A437-F1
#
_entry.id   AF-A0A958A437-F1
#
_cell.length_a   1.000
_cell.length_b   1.000
_cell.length_c   1.000
_cell.angle_alpha   90.00
_cell.angle_beta   90.00
_cell.angle_gamma   90.00
#
_symmetry.space_group_name_H-M   'P 1'
#
loop_
_entity.id
_entity.type
_entity.pdbx_description
1 polymer ?
#
loop_
_entity_poly.entity_id
_entity_poly.type
_entity_poly.pdbx_seq_one_letter_code
_entity_poly.pdbx_strand_id
1 'polypeptide(L)'
;MSEVVPIEHHEAFLTSSRPHILMITNHGIHQWEVIPGLPDTGGQNVFVNQFTATVVDLGFKVTIVNRGGYPHPLTGEMRSGLDYQDEHQRILFIEDDKKAFVRKEDMHEQLSQLFEYLKAFLADEGTAIDLIISHYWDAAALGILLNKALPRPVKHVWVPHSVGTLKKRNMPPETWQDLRIDERIAAEKALVPDLDGIAATSPVIRQALKDDYDYDSNLFLPPCIQADRYHPRAIEPDHEIWTFLSEATGLPINQVRGCKVVFEVSRTDRTKQKDVLIKAFAKVHKKIPDTLLVVSIDDTETELAGELKTLIKETGIENHTAAIGYEWARLPYIHAISSVYCSPSIMEGFGMAIQEAAATAVPGVGSHLVPFLTDYLIGDETEQIKPEGAARAIVKGEGGIMVQGGDVDGFAYALEMLLTDDHLRRTMGQQAYQITIPYFTWKHMTMRLLQAIEFELGPTPQQISREAVNKILESETIDELSVTQMFEMVRNDPELAKFRPDALYQVDPRDGAVILYNSARARRPHDYPEPPAESKTATACPICEGKTTGVIDVAGLSEGFTFINKNLFPVLYPPVNGDNDESPYGLHFLQWTSSLHDNDWHNMPVEDRVVAMKRLAALEQKLLRESAEFMPSSPSTNGKNENHGYVSIFKNYGLMVGGSLSHGHQQICFSNVMPRRFQNNWRFWQERGEVFSGYMLRENPSELLIKDYGEAMLVVPYFMKRPYYTMLLLKDTNKQYLHQLSDAQLEAVTNGWHDAIRAMLIVMPKIGRAAAYNIITSNGPGAGLYFEFLPYTQETGGLEQLGLWVCQGNPSAVASHFREILNYD
;
A
#
# COMPACT_ATOMS: atom_id res chain seq x y z
N MET A 1 38.19 -9.24 -10.03
CA MET A 1 38.31 -9.16 -11.51
C MET A 1 37.59 -7.90 -11.90
N SER A 2 38.29 -6.89 -12.42
CA SER A 2 37.69 -5.61 -12.81
C SER A 2 36.74 -5.86 -13.98
N GLU A 3 35.45 -6.01 -13.70
CA GLU A 3 34.44 -6.03 -14.74
C GLU A 3 34.50 -4.71 -15.48
N VAL A 4 34.72 -4.81 -16.78
CA VAL A 4 34.56 -3.71 -17.72
C VAL A 4 33.15 -3.17 -17.50
N VAL A 5 33.02 -1.93 -17.03
CA VAL A 5 31.72 -1.21 -16.99
C VAL A 5 31.05 -1.50 -18.33
N PRO A 6 29.85 -2.10 -18.37
CA PRO A 6 29.18 -2.32 -19.65
C PRO A 6 29.03 -0.94 -20.28
N ILE A 7 29.74 -0.69 -21.38
CA ILE A 7 29.70 0.60 -22.11
C ILE A 7 28.23 0.97 -22.38
N GLU A 8 27.40 -0.05 -22.59
CA GLU A 8 25.95 0.01 -22.73
C GLU A 8 25.23 0.70 -21.55
N HIS A 9 25.57 0.40 -20.29
CA HIS A 9 24.93 1.03 -19.12
C HIS A 9 25.28 2.52 -19.01
N HIS A 10 26.52 2.88 -19.29
CA HIS A 10 26.95 4.28 -19.22
C HIS A 10 26.29 5.12 -20.31
N GLU A 11 26.29 4.64 -21.56
CA GLU A 11 25.60 5.31 -22.66
C GLU A 11 24.09 5.41 -22.41
N ALA A 12 23.45 4.35 -21.92
CA ALA A 12 22.03 4.35 -21.56
C ALA A 12 21.72 5.36 -20.44
N PHE A 13 22.56 5.43 -19.41
CA PHE A 13 22.40 6.38 -18.30
C PHE A 13 22.48 7.83 -18.78
N LEU A 14 23.45 8.15 -19.65
CA LEU A 14 23.64 9.51 -20.18
C LEU A 14 22.55 9.91 -21.16
N THR A 15 22.11 9.00 -22.03
CA THR A 15 21.07 9.28 -23.03
C THR A 15 19.64 9.24 -22.48
N SER A 16 19.45 8.70 -21.27
CA SER A 16 18.16 8.66 -20.58
C SER A 16 17.58 10.06 -20.31
N SER A 17 16.31 10.24 -20.66
CA SER A 17 15.52 11.46 -20.39
C SER A 17 14.92 11.52 -18.99
N ARG A 18 15.21 10.52 -18.14
CA ARG A 18 14.73 10.46 -16.76
C ARG A 18 15.35 11.60 -15.94
N PRO A 19 14.58 12.29 -15.06
CA PRO A 19 15.14 13.29 -14.17
C PRO A 19 16.24 12.68 -13.29
N HIS A 20 17.30 13.44 -13.05
CA HIS A 20 18.49 12.97 -12.37
C HIS A 20 18.56 13.45 -10.92
N ILE A 21 18.54 12.51 -9.99
CA ILE A 21 18.83 12.75 -8.57
C ILE A 21 20.31 12.50 -8.29
N LEU A 22 21.00 13.50 -7.74
CA LEU A 22 22.30 13.33 -7.12
C LEU A 22 22.12 12.99 -5.64
N MET A 23 22.42 11.74 -5.29
CA MET A 23 22.27 11.20 -3.95
C MET A 23 23.63 11.23 -3.23
N ILE A 24 23.86 12.15 -2.30
CA ILE A 24 25.18 12.29 -1.66
C ILE A 24 25.18 11.51 -0.33
N THR A 25 26.05 10.51 -0.21
CA THR A 25 26.32 9.75 1.02
C THR A 25 27.83 9.67 1.23
N ASN A 26 28.42 10.82 1.58
CA ASN A 26 29.85 11.06 1.42
C ASN A 26 30.75 10.21 2.35
N HIS A 27 30.47 10.17 3.66
CA HIS A 27 31.22 9.35 4.61
C HIS A 27 30.90 7.85 4.52
N GLY A 28 31.70 7.05 5.23
CA GLY A 28 31.52 5.60 5.31
C GLY A 28 31.83 4.91 3.98
N ILE A 29 31.49 3.63 3.92
CA ILE A 29 31.76 2.77 2.77
C ILE A 29 30.44 2.37 2.16
N HIS A 30 30.03 3.11 1.12
CA HIS A 30 28.81 2.85 0.37
C HIS A 30 29.08 1.92 -0.81
N GLN A 31 28.19 0.94 -0.97
CA GLN A 31 28.21 -0.12 -1.98
C GLN A 31 26.82 -0.77 -2.06
N TRP A 32 26.52 -1.43 -3.17
CA TRP A 32 25.21 -2.05 -3.41
C TRP A 32 24.89 -3.17 -2.41
N GLU A 33 25.85 -4.05 -2.16
CA GLU A 33 25.76 -5.09 -1.12
C GLU A 33 26.39 -4.59 0.19
N VAL A 34 25.59 -3.97 1.06
CA VAL A 34 26.09 -3.40 2.32
C VAL A 34 26.63 -4.51 3.23
N ILE A 35 27.93 -4.44 3.55
CA ILE A 35 28.58 -5.35 4.50
C ILE A 35 28.50 -4.75 5.92
N PRO A 36 27.82 -5.42 6.88
CA PRO A 36 27.77 -4.96 8.27
C PRO A 36 29.16 -4.96 8.92
N GLY A 37 29.39 -4.03 9.85
CA GLY A 37 30.63 -3.96 10.66
C GLY A 37 31.77 -3.15 10.03
N LEU A 38 31.60 -2.65 8.81
CA LEU A 38 32.54 -1.69 8.21
C LEU A 38 32.50 -0.32 8.94
N PRO A 39 33.63 0.42 9.01
CA PRO A 39 33.70 1.72 9.69
C PRO A 39 32.72 2.74 9.08
N ASP A 40 31.92 3.38 9.94
CA ASP A 40 30.87 4.33 9.57
C ASP A 40 29.87 3.82 8.49
N THR A 41 29.71 2.51 8.36
CA THR A 41 28.77 1.87 7.42
C THR A 41 27.68 1.12 8.18
N GLY A 42 26.43 1.24 7.76
CA GLY A 42 25.32 0.53 8.40
C GLY A 42 23.95 0.94 7.88
N GLY A 43 23.03 1.24 8.81
CA GLY A 43 21.62 1.51 8.50
C GLY A 43 21.40 2.64 7.49
N GLN A 44 22.25 3.67 7.48
CA GLN A 44 22.21 4.72 6.47
C GLN A 44 22.43 4.16 5.05
N ASN A 45 23.40 3.26 4.85
CA ASN A 45 23.69 2.72 3.52
C ASN A 45 22.54 1.85 3.01
N VAL A 46 21.96 1.01 3.89
CA VAL A 46 20.79 0.19 3.56
C VAL A 46 19.60 1.09 3.20
N PHE A 47 19.35 2.14 4.01
CA PHE A 47 18.32 3.14 3.75
C PHE A 47 18.51 3.78 2.37
N VAL A 48 19.73 4.23 2.05
CA VAL A 48 20.02 4.91 0.78
C VAL A 48 19.82 3.96 -0.40
N ASN A 49 20.22 2.69 -0.31
CA ASN A 49 20.01 1.72 -1.39
C ASN A 49 18.51 1.44 -1.62
N GLN A 50 17.74 1.22 -0.55
CA GLN A 50 16.30 0.98 -0.65
C GLN A 50 15.54 2.21 -1.16
N PHE A 51 15.92 3.40 -0.70
CA PHE A 51 15.38 4.66 -1.19
C PHE A 51 15.71 4.87 -2.67
N THR A 52 16.96 4.60 -3.06
CA THR A 52 17.43 4.71 -4.46
C THR A 52 16.64 3.78 -5.38
N ALA A 53 16.47 2.52 -5.01
CA ALA A 53 15.67 1.57 -5.78
C ALA A 53 14.24 2.09 -5.99
N THR A 54 13.64 2.70 -4.97
CA THR A 54 12.28 3.24 -5.04
C THR A 54 12.17 4.47 -5.94
N VAL A 55 13.11 5.41 -5.87
CA VAL A 55 13.08 6.58 -6.78
C VAL A 55 13.37 6.16 -8.23
N VAL A 56 14.20 5.12 -8.44
CA VAL A 56 14.36 4.51 -9.76
C VAL A 56 13.03 3.89 -10.22
N ASP A 57 12.30 3.15 -9.38
CA ASP A 57 10.98 2.64 -9.77
C ASP A 57 9.98 3.77 -10.12
N LEU A 58 10.15 4.96 -9.54
CA LEU A 58 9.34 6.16 -9.80
C LEU A 58 9.79 6.99 -11.02
N GLY A 59 10.69 6.48 -11.86
CA GLY A 59 11.03 7.13 -13.12
C GLY A 59 12.28 8.02 -13.10
N PHE A 60 13.07 8.00 -12.02
CA PHE A 60 14.32 8.76 -11.92
C PHE A 60 15.54 7.95 -12.35
N LYS A 61 16.63 8.64 -12.69
CA LYS A 61 17.98 8.06 -12.68
C LYS A 61 18.77 8.64 -11.50
N VAL A 62 19.71 7.88 -10.95
CA VAL A 62 20.40 8.26 -9.70
C VAL A 62 21.91 8.09 -9.82
N THR A 63 22.66 9.11 -9.40
CA THR A 63 24.09 8.97 -9.09
C THR A 63 24.25 9.07 -7.57
N ILE A 64 24.70 8.00 -6.94
CA ILE A 64 25.10 8.00 -5.53
C ILE A 64 26.56 8.47 -5.45
N VAL A 65 26.84 9.51 -4.68
CA VAL A 65 28.21 10.01 -4.45
C VAL A 65 28.72 9.51 -3.11
N ASN A 66 29.87 8.85 -3.11
CA ASN A 66 30.58 8.43 -1.90
C ASN A 66 32.08 8.69 -2.04
N ARG A 67 32.77 8.96 -0.93
CA ARG A 67 34.21 9.16 -0.94
C ARG A 67 34.95 7.87 -1.32
N GLY A 68 35.83 7.97 -2.31
CA GLY A 68 36.75 6.93 -2.75
C GLY A 68 38.21 7.37 -2.67
N GLY A 69 39.04 6.84 -3.57
CA GLY A 69 40.48 7.12 -3.63
C GLY A 69 41.31 6.36 -2.59
N TYR A 70 40.76 5.32 -1.97
CA TYR A 70 41.48 4.47 -1.01
C TYR A 70 41.07 2.99 -1.15
N PRO A 71 41.94 2.04 -0.73
CA PRO A 71 41.61 0.61 -0.74
C PRO A 71 40.45 0.27 0.20
N HIS A 72 39.51 -0.55 -0.27
CA HIS A 72 38.42 -1.07 0.55
C HIS A 72 38.97 -1.88 1.74
N PRO A 73 38.55 -1.65 3.00
CA PRO A 73 39.19 -2.22 4.19
C PRO A 73 39.17 -3.75 4.27
N LEU A 74 38.20 -4.41 3.64
CA LEU A 74 38.09 -5.88 3.64
C LEU A 74 38.69 -6.52 2.40
N THR A 75 38.46 -5.94 1.22
CA THR A 75 38.83 -6.57 -0.07
C THR A 75 40.17 -6.06 -0.60
N GLY A 76 40.64 -4.90 -0.14
CA GLY A 76 41.84 -4.24 -0.63
C GLY A 76 41.71 -3.61 -2.03
N GLU A 77 40.55 -3.73 -2.67
CA GLU A 77 40.31 -3.15 -4.00
C GLU A 77 40.20 -1.63 -3.92
N MET A 78 40.79 -0.92 -4.90
CA MET A 78 40.74 0.53 -4.95
C MET A 78 39.31 0.99 -5.26
N ARG A 79 38.77 1.92 -4.45
CA ARG A 79 37.43 2.50 -4.64
C ARG A 79 37.53 3.75 -5.49
N SER A 80 37.37 3.65 -6.81
CA SER A 80 37.55 4.77 -7.75
C SER A 80 36.63 4.62 -8.96
N GLY A 81 36.24 5.74 -9.57
CA GLY A 81 35.42 5.73 -10.79
C GLY A 81 33.94 5.46 -10.53
N LEU A 82 33.30 4.74 -11.46
CA LEU A 82 31.87 4.44 -11.44
C LEU A 82 31.62 2.95 -11.17
N ASP A 83 30.57 2.66 -10.40
CA ASP A 83 30.07 1.32 -10.13
C ASP A 83 28.55 1.27 -10.39
N TYR A 84 28.12 0.57 -11.43
CA TYR A 84 26.72 0.53 -11.89
C TYR A 84 25.98 -0.66 -11.31
N GLN A 85 24.78 -0.43 -10.79
CA GLN A 85 23.84 -1.51 -10.49
C GLN A 85 23.06 -1.92 -11.76
N ASP A 86 22.64 -0.93 -12.54
CA ASP A 86 21.92 -1.06 -13.82
C ASP A 86 22.02 0.25 -14.64
N GLU A 87 21.30 0.38 -15.75
CA GLU A 87 21.30 1.57 -16.62
C GLU A 87 20.68 2.85 -16.00
N HIS A 88 20.12 2.78 -14.79
CA HIS A 88 19.42 3.88 -14.13
C HIS A 88 20.08 4.32 -12.82
N GLN A 89 20.97 3.51 -12.24
CA GLN A 89 21.60 3.81 -10.95
C GLN A 89 23.07 3.38 -10.88
N ARG A 90 23.89 4.28 -10.36
CA ARG A 90 25.34 4.12 -10.24
C ARG A 90 25.90 4.78 -8.97
N ILE A 91 27.04 4.32 -8.51
CA ILE A 91 27.87 4.97 -7.50
C ILE A 91 29.04 5.67 -8.20
N LEU A 92 29.29 6.92 -7.83
CA LEU A 92 30.48 7.69 -8.18
C LEU A 92 31.39 7.81 -6.95
N PHE A 93 32.59 7.27 -7.07
CA PHE A 93 33.65 7.38 -6.07
C PHE A 93 34.48 8.64 -6.31
N ILE A 94 34.26 9.65 -5.49
CA ILE A 94 34.99 10.93 -5.58
C ILE A 94 36.27 10.91 -4.71
N GLU A 95 37.35 11.50 -5.21
CA GLU A 95 38.67 11.37 -4.59
C GLU A 95 39.19 12.67 -3.97
N ASP A 96 40.04 12.53 -2.96
CA ASP A 96 40.86 13.58 -2.37
C ASP A 96 42.34 13.15 -2.30
N ASP A 97 43.18 13.96 -1.65
CA ASP A 97 44.59 13.70 -1.42
C ASP A 97 44.87 12.60 -0.37
N LYS A 98 43.88 12.20 0.42
CA LYS A 98 44.04 11.25 1.52
C LYS A 98 43.68 9.83 1.09
N LYS A 99 44.71 9.04 0.77
CA LYS A 99 44.60 7.63 0.32
C LYS A 99 44.33 6.62 1.45
N ALA A 100 43.46 6.98 2.41
CA ALA A 100 43.03 6.15 3.53
C ALA A 100 41.58 6.46 3.92
N PHE A 101 40.97 5.60 4.73
CA PHE A 101 39.65 5.87 5.31
C PHE A 101 39.67 7.15 6.18
N VAL A 102 38.60 7.92 6.11
CA VAL A 102 38.41 9.15 6.91
C VAL A 102 37.13 9.00 7.71
N ARG A 103 37.24 9.17 9.03
CA ARG A 103 36.09 9.13 9.95
C ARG A 103 35.13 10.25 9.59
N LYS A 104 33.83 10.03 9.76
CA LYS A 104 32.82 11.07 9.53
C LYS A 104 33.03 12.34 10.36
N GLU A 105 33.64 12.24 11.55
CA GLU A 105 34.00 13.37 12.41
C GLU A 105 35.10 14.26 11.81
N ASP A 106 35.98 13.70 10.97
CA ASP A 106 37.13 14.39 10.37
C ASP A 106 36.85 14.87 8.94
N MET A 107 35.63 14.67 8.44
CA MET A 107 35.29 14.87 7.02
C MET A 107 35.35 16.33 6.57
N HIS A 108 35.23 17.28 7.50
CA HIS A 108 35.25 18.71 7.20
C HIS A 108 36.49 19.13 6.39
N GLU A 109 37.64 18.53 6.70
CA GLU A 109 38.93 18.85 6.08
C GLU A 109 39.02 18.40 4.61
N GLN A 110 38.16 17.47 4.18
CA GLN A 110 38.20 16.89 2.83
C GLN A 110 37.18 17.52 1.87
N LEU A 111 36.15 18.20 2.40
CA LEU A 111 35.01 18.69 1.59
C LEU A 111 35.42 19.54 0.38
N SER A 112 36.45 20.39 0.51
CA SER A 112 36.88 21.26 -0.59
C SER A 112 37.45 20.48 -1.78
N GLN A 113 38.24 19.43 -1.53
CA GLN A 113 38.84 18.64 -2.60
C GLN A 113 37.80 17.72 -3.25
N LEU A 114 36.95 17.11 -2.42
CA LEU A 114 35.83 16.28 -2.86
C LEU A 114 34.85 17.07 -3.74
N PHE A 115 34.58 18.34 -3.38
CA PHE A 115 33.79 19.27 -4.19
C PHE A 115 34.43 19.52 -5.57
N GLU A 116 35.72 19.86 -5.62
CA GLU A 116 36.40 20.13 -6.90
C GLU A 116 36.39 18.89 -7.81
N TYR A 117 36.61 17.70 -7.25
CA TYR A 117 36.50 16.45 -8.00
C TYR A 117 35.09 16.23 -8.56
N LEU A 118 34.07 16.32 -7.70
CA LEU A 118 32.68 16.10 -8.11
C LEU A 118 32.23 17.08 -9.18
N LYS A 119 32.59 18.36 -9.02
CA LYS A 119 32.28 19.43 -9.97
C LYS A 119 32.96 19.18 -11.31
N ALA A 120 34.26 18.83 -11.32
CA ALA A 120 34.98 18.53 -12.55
C ALA A 120 34.38 17.32 -13.27
N PHE A 121 34.08 16.24 -12.53
CA PHE A 121 33.46 15.04 -13.08
C PHE A 121 32.12 15.33 -13.78
N LEU A 122 31.20 16.02 -13.09
CA LEU A 122 29.89 16.34 -13.65
C LEU A 122 29.98 17.27 -14.86
N ALA A 123 30.94 18.21 -14.86
CA ALA A 123 31.19 19.12 -15.98
C ALA A 123 31.74 18.38 -17.21
N ASP A 124 32.70 17.47 -17.01
CA ASP A 124 33.31 16.68 -18.09
C ASP A 124 32.30 15.70 -18.72
N GLU A 125 31.43 15.12 -17.89
CA GLU A 125 30.39 14.19 -18.34
C GLU A 125 29.19 14.89 -19.02
N GLY A 126 29.00 16.18 -18.75
CA GLY A 126 27.86 16.95 -19.26
C GLY A 126 26.52 16.58 -18.61
N THR A 127 26.57 16.04 -17.39
CA THR A 127 25.40 15.50 -16.69
C THR A 127 24.65 16.60 -15.94
N ALA A 128 23.42 16.87 -16.38
CA ALA A 128 22.51 17.77 -15.67
C ALA A 128 21.92 17.08 -14.43
N ILE A 129 21.93 17.79 -13.30
CA ILE A 129 21.28 17.36 -12.05
C ILE A 129 19.98 18.11 -11.93
N ASP A 130 18.90 17.43 -11.54
CA ASP A 130 17.60 18.05 -11.33
C ASP A 130 17.26 18.17 -9.83
N LEU A 131 17.77 17.28 -8.98
CA LEU A 131 17.54 17.25 -7.54
C LEU A 131 18.78 16.78 -6.78
N ILE A 132 19.10 17.41 -5.65
CA ILE A 132 20.12 16.93 -4.72
C ILE A 132 19.42 16.40 -3.46
N ILE A 133 19.72 15.15 -3.10
CA ILE A 133 19.34 14.58 -1.81
C ILE A 133 20.62 14.16 -1.08
N SER A 134 20.88 14.79 0.06
CA SER A 134 22.09 14.51 0.85
C SER A 134 21.77 13.77 2.14
N HIS A 135 22.61 12.81 2.50
CA HIS A 135 22.48 11.98 3.69
C HIS A 135 23.61 12.27 4.69
N TYR A 136 23.25 12.76 5.88
CA TYR A 136 24.17 13.24 6.94
C TYR A 136 24.79 14.62 6.67
N TRP A 137 25.44 15.20 7.68
CA TRP A 137 25.85 16.62 7.66
C TRP A 137 26.95 16.93 6.63
N ASP A 138 27.88 16.00 6.42
CA ASP A 138 29.01 16.16 5.50
C ASP A 138 28.55 16.13 4.04
N ALA A 139 27.57 15.27 3.74
CA ALA A 139 26.91 15.24 2.44
C ALA A 139 26.11 16.52 2.17
N ALA A 140 25.43 17.08 3.17
CA ALA A 140 24.71 18.34 3.02
C ALA A 140 25.67 19.50 2.76
N ALA A 141 26.80 19.56 3.47
CA ALA A 141 27.84 20.55 3.20
C ALA A 141 28.40 20.43 1.77
N LEU A 142 28.71 19.21 1.31
CA LEU A 142 29.17 18.97 -0.06
C LEU A 142 28.10 19.35 -1.11
N GLY A 143 26.84 18.99 -0.85
CA GLY A 143 25.71 19.33 -1.73
C GLY A 143 25.51 20.84 -1.87
N ILE A 144 25.63 21.61 -0.78
CA ILE A 144 25.52 23.08 -0.82
C ILE A 144 26.67 23.70 -1.62
N LEU A 145 27.90 23.21 -1.45
CA LEU A 145 29.05 23.67 -2.24
C LEU A 145 28.82 23.42 -3.74
N LEU A 146 28.34 22.23 -4.10
CA LEU A 146 28.00 21.90 -5.48
C LEU A 146 26.86 22.78 -6.00
N ASN A 147 25.75 22.89 -5.28
CA ASN A 147 24.55 23.60 -5.73
C ASN A 147 24.83 25.08 -6.01
N LYS A 148 25.68 25.72 -5.20
CA LYS A 148 26.16 27.09 -5.41
C LYS A 148 27.03 27.26 -6.66
N ALA A 149 27.67 26.17 -7.12
CA ALA A 149 28.52 26.16 -8.30
C ALA A 149 27.80 25.71 -9.57
N LEU A 150 26.58 25.15 -9.47
CA LEU A 150 25.79 24.76 -10.63
C LEU A 150 25.36 26.00 -11.46
N PRO A 151 25.25 25.88 -12.79
CA PRO A 151 24.76 26.97 -13.63
C PRO A 151 23.37 27.47 -13.22
N ARG A 152 22.53 26.57 -12.70
CA ARG A 152 21.24 26.84 -12.11
C ARG A 152 21.12 26.03 -10.82
N PRO A 153 20.87 26.66 -9.66
CA PRO A 153 20.58 25.94 -8.44
C PRO A 153 19.36 25.04 -8.59
N VAL A 154 19.42 23.86 -7.99
CA VAL A 154 18.33 22.90 -7.90
C VAL A 154 17.85 22.77 -6.46
N LYS A 155 16.70 22.12 -6.26
CA LYS A 155 16.23 21.80 -4.91
C LYS A 155 17.24 20.90 -4.20
N HIS A 156 17.54 21.21 -2.95
CA HIS A 156 18.42 20.42 -2.10
C HIS A 156 17.71 20.00 -0.81
N VAL A 157 17.43 18.71 -0.70
CA VAL A 157 16.84 18.08 0.49
C VAL A 157 17.92 17.39 1.32
N TRP A 158 17.93 17.66 2.62
CA TRP A 158 18.80 17.01 3.58
C TRP A 158 18.07 15.96 4.42
N VAL A 159 18.56 14.72 4.41
CA VAL A 159 18.15 13.65 5.32
C VAL A 159 19.24 13.47 6.37
N PRO A 160 19.09 14.00 7.60
CA PRO A 160 20.19 14.07 8.56
C PRO A 160 20.61 12.70 9.11
N HIS A 161 19.69 11.73 9.21
CA HIS A 161 19.84 10.43 9.92
C HIS A 161 20.13 10.54 11.43
N SER A 162 20.87 11.55 11.84
CA SER A 162 21.15 11.97 13.21
C SER A 162 21.50 13.45 13.19
N VAL A 163 21.16 14.20 14.23
CA VAL A 163 21.59 15.58 14.42
C VAL A 163 22.57 15.69 15.60
N GLY A 164 23.53 16.61 15.51
CA GLY A 164 24.61 16.78 16.47
C GLY A 164 24.11 17.06 17.90
N THR A 165 23.05 17.84 18.07
CA THR A 165 22.51 18.18 19.40
C THR A 165 21.93 16.96 20.11
N LEU A 166 21.16 16.13 19.39
CA LEU A 166 20.63 14.88 19.90
C LEU A 166 21.75 13.88 20.20
N LYS A 167 22.76 13.79 19.33
CA LYS A 167 23.95 12.97 19.57
C LYS A 167 24.69 13.40 20.84
N LYS A 168 24.79 14.71 21.09
CA LYS A 168 25.45 15.28 22.27
C LYS A 168 24.71 14.94 23.57
N ARG A 169 23.38 15.01 23.57
CA ARG A 169 22.53 14.60 24.71
C ARG A 169 22.69 13.12 25.05
N ASN A 170 22.92 12.27 24.04
CA ASN A 170 22.99 10.82 24.18
C ASN A 170 24.40 10.29 24.43
N MET A 171 25.41 11.16 24.55
CA MET A 171 26.81 10.77 24.71
C MET A 171 27.44 11.39 25.96
N PRO A 172 28.31 10.67 26.68
CA PRO A 172 29.01 11.21 27.83
C PRO A 172 29.89 12.43 27.48
N PRO A 173 29.95 13.47 28.34
CA PRO A 173 30.72 14.69 28.07
C PRO A 173 32.19 14.47 27.68
N GLU A 174 32.83 13.44 28.22
CA GLU A 174 34.22 13.09 27.94
C GLU A 174 34.47 12.66 26.48
N THR A 175 33.44 12.22 25.75
CA THR A 175 33.58 11.83 24.33
C THR A 175 33.37 12.99 23.37
N TRP A 176 32.87 14.14 23.84
CA TRP A 176 32.45 15.25 22.97
C TRP A 176 33.59 15.84 22.14
N GLN A 177 34.79 15.92 22.72
CA GLN A 177 35.97 16.47 22.04
C GLN A 177 36.46 15.56 20.90
N ASP A 178 36.59 14.25 21.14
CA ASP A 178 37.00 13.29 20.10
C ASP A 178 35.94 13.19 18.97
N LEU A 179 34.66 13.31 19.32
CA LEU A 179 33.56 13.34 18.35
C LEU A 179 33.41 14.69 17.61
N ARG A 180 34.23 15.70 17.95
CA ARG A 180 34.16 17.07 17.41
C ARG A 180 32.73 17.62 17.38
N ILE A 181 31.94 17.30 18.41
CA ILE A 181 30.47 17.42 18.33
C ILE A 181 29.99 18.87 18.25
N ASP A 182 30.71 19.79 18.89
CA ASP A 182 30.39 21.22 18.85
C ASP A 182 30.68 21.83 17.47
N GLU A 183 31.75 21.39 16.81
CA GLU A 183 32.06 21.78 15.43
C GLU A 183 30.98 21.27 14.47
N ARG A 184 30.55 20.02 14.65
CA ARG A 184 29.44 19.43 13.88
C ARG A 184 28.14 20.22 14.08
N ILE A 185 27.76 20.53 15.32
CA ILE A 185 26.52 21.30 15.60
C ILE A 185 26.60 22.68 14.94
N ALA A 186 27.74 23.36 15.05
CA ALA A 186 27.94 24.67 14.41
C ALA A 186 27.83 24.57 12.88
N ALA A 187 28.44 23.54 12.29
CA ALA A 187 28.35 23.27 10.86
C ALA A 187 26.90 23.01 10.44
N GLU A 188 26.20 22.06 11.06
CA GLU A 188 24.80 21.73 10.76
C GLU A 188 23.89 22.97 10.82
N LYS A 189 24.02 23.80 11.87
CA LYS A 189 23.25 25.05 11.99
C LYS A 189 23.54 26.04 10.86
N ALA A 190 24.78 26.10 10.39
CA ALA A 190 25.15 26.97 9.28
C ALA A 190 24.61 26.49 7.92
N LEU A 191 24.30 25.19 7.78
CA LEU A 191 23.74 24.62 6.54
C LEU A 191 22.24 24.89 6.38
N VAL A 192 21.49 24.97 7.48
CA VAL A 192 20.01 25.08 7.47
C VAL A 192 19.47 26.16 6.51
N PRO A 193 20.01 27.40 6.47
CA PRO A 193 19.47 28.46 5.61
C PRO A 193 19.69 28.23 4.11
N ASP A 194 20.61 27.37 3.72
CA ASP A 194 20.96 27.07 2.31
C ASP A 194 20.20 25.85 1.76
N LEU A 195 19.34 25.20 2.56
CA LEU A 195 18.59 24.00 2.19
C LEU A 195 17.13 24.33 1.85
N ASP A 196 16.60 23.69 0.82
CA ASP A 196 15.17 23.80 0.46
C ASP A 196 14.27 22.94 1.37
N GLY A 197 14.84 21.91 2.00
CA GLY A 197 14.10 20.99 2.85
C GLY A 197 14.98 20.13 3.75
N ILE A 198 14.54 19.86 4.97
CA ILE A 198 15.15 18.85 5.84
C ILE A 198 14.12 17.76 6.12
N ALA A 199 14.35 16.54 5.65
CA ALA A 199 13.46 15.40 5.85
C ALA A 199 13.81 14.66 7.14
N ALA A 200 13.00 14.86 8.19
CA ALA A 200 13.20 14.18 9.46
C ALA A 200 12.97 12.66 9.30
N THR A 201 13.85 11.86 9.89
CA THR A 201 13.75 10.38 9.86
C THR A 201 13.03 9.81 11.09
N SER A 202 12.70 10.66 12.07
CA SER A 202 11.90 10.29 13.26
C SER A 202 11.24 11.52 13.88
N PRO A 203 10.18 11.34 14.71
CA PRO A 203 9.58 12.43 15.48
C PRO A 203 10.59 13.14 16.38
N VAL A 204 11.51 12.39 17.01
CA VAL A 204 12.57 12.94 17.87
C VAL A 204 13.51 13.85 17.08
N ILE A 205 13.88 13.46 15.86
CA ILE A 205 14.72 14.31 14.99
C ILE A 205 13.96 15.55 14.55
N ARG A 206 12.67 15.43 14.17
CA ARG A 206 11.81 16.58 13.84
C ARG A 206 11.75 17.57 15.00
N GLN A 207 11.54 17.08 16.22
CA GLN A 207 11.50 17.91 17.41
C GLN A 207 12.85 18.56 17.69
N ALA A 208 13.96 17.84 17.55
CA ALA A 208 15.30 18.41 17.73
C ALA A 208 15.61 19.51 16.68
N LEU A 209 15.19 19.34 15.42
CA LEU A 209 15.32 20.37 14.39
C LEU A 209 14.57 21.64 14.78
N LYS A 210 13.35 21.49 15.31
CA LYS A 210 12.54 22.62 15.77
C LYS A 210 13.17 23.33 16.97
N ASP A 211 13.53 22.57 18.00
CA ASP A 211 13.97 23.14 19.28
C ASP A 211 15.40 23.68 19.24
N ASP A 212 16.29 23.02 18.50
CA ASP A 212 17.73 23.32 18.56
C ASP A 212 18.27 24.01 17.31
N TYR A 213 17.61 23.82 16.16
CA TYR A 213 18.04 24.36 14.85
C TYR A 213 17.08 25.42 14.31
N ASP A 214 16.01 25.75 15.05
CA ASP A 214 14.98 26.73 14.65
C ASP A 214 14.35 26.41 13.28
N TYR A 215 14.18 25.11 12.99
CA TYR A 215 13.66 24.62 11.73
C TYR A 215 12.47 23.67 11.93
N ASP A 216 11.28 24.11 11.52
CA ASP A 216 10.07 23.28 11.55
C ASP A 216 9.98 22.46 10.26
N SER A 217 10.51 21.24 10.31
CA SER A 217 10.54 20.32 9.19
C SER A 217 9.13 19.83 8.83
N ASN A 218 8.65 20.19 7.64
CA ASN A 218 7.44 19.64 7.04
C ASN A 218 7.69 18.30 6.32
N LEU A 219 8.94 17.99 5.97
CA LEU A 219 9.32 16.76 5.28
C LEU A 219 9.54 15.61 6.27
N PHE A 220 9.11 14.41 5.90
CA PHE A 220 9.27 13.21 6.72
C PHE A 220 9.68 12.03 5.83
N LEU A 221 10.79 11.37 6.17
CA LEU A 221 11.27 10.18 5.47
C LEU A 221 11.88 9.22 6.50
N PRO A 222 11.07 8.47 7.25
CA PRO A 222 11.55 7.49 8.21
C PRO A 222 12.11 6.25 7.49
N PRO A 223 12.80 5.34 8.19
CA PRO A 223 13.00 3.99 7.70
C PRO A 223 11.65 3.36 7.31
N CYS A 224 11.63 2.75 6.13
CA CYS A 224 10.43 2.18 5.54
C CYS A 224 10.57 0.68 5.28
N ILE A 225 9.44 0.03 5.04
CA ILE A 225 9.37 -1.41 4.80
C ILE A 225 9.35 -1.74 3.31
N GLN A 226 10.03 -2.82 2.95
CA GLN A 226 9.90 -3.50 1.65
C GLN A 226 8.69 -4.45 1.72
N ALA A 227 7.52 -3.97 1.30
CA ALA A 227 6.25 -4.71 1.46
C ALA A 227 6.16 -5.97 0.58
N ASP A 228 6.98 -6.10 -0.45
CA ASP A 228 7.15 -7.33 -1.25
C ASP A 228 7.95 -8.39 -0.47
N ARG A 229 8.88 -7.96 0.39
CA ARG A 229 9.70 -8.83 1.22
C ARG A 229 9.02 -9.16 2.55
N TYR A 230 8.40 -8.21 3.21
CA TYR A 230 7.72 -8.38 4.50
C TYR A 230 6.23 -8.18 4.32
N HIS A 231 5.51 -9.29 4.24
CA HIS A 231 4.06 -9.34 4.18
C HIS A 231 3.58 -10.63 4.85
N PRO A 232 2.34 -10.68 5.35
CA PRO A 232 1.80 -11.90 5.92
C PRO A 232 1.76 -13.00 4.85
N ARG A 233 2.16 -14.21 5.23
CA ARG A 233 2.26 -15.35 4.30
C ARG A 233 2.07 -16.67 5.03
N ALA A 234 1.45 -17.62 4.33
CA ALA A 234 1.41 -19.01 4.76
C ALA A 234 2.80 -19.60 4.64
N ILE A 235 3.23 -20.37 5.63
CA ILE A 235 4.41 -21.21 5.49
C ILE A 235 3.94 -22.66 5.43
N GLU A 236 4.19 -23.30 4.29
CA GLU A 236 3.81 -24.69 4.05
C GLU A 236 4.52 -25.64 5.03
N PRO A 237 3.89 -26.78 5.39
CA PRO A 237 4.45 -27.79 6.28
C PRO A 237 5.86 -28.31 5.94
N ASP A 238 6.24 -28.26 4.67
CA ASP A 238 7.50 -28.78 4.11
C ASP A 238 8.53 -27.67 3.80
N HIS A 239 8.22 -26.41 4.11
CA HIS A 239 9.12 -25.29 3.91
C HIS A 239 10.43 -25.46 4.69
N GLU A 240 11.56 -25.07 4.10
CA GLU A 240 12.91 -25.28 4.66
C GLU A 240 13.13 -24.64 6.05
N ILE A 241 12.32 -23.63 6.39
CA ILE A 241 12.42 -22.94 7.68
C ILE A 241 12.16 -23.88 8.87
N TRP A 242 11.30 -24.88 8.70
CA TRP A 242 11.00 -25.84 9.77
C TRP A 242 12.18 -26.77 10.02
N THR A 243 12.88 -27.19 8.97
CA THR A 243 14.13 -27.96 9.07
C THR A 243 15.20 -27.13 9.74
N PHE A 244 15.38 -25.88 9.31
CA PHE A 244 16.34 -24.95 9.91
C PHE A 244 16.13 -24.77 11.42
N LEU A 245 14.89 -24.54 11.86
CA LEU A 245 14.58 -24.40 13.29
C LEU A 245 14.68 -25.73 14.06
N SER A 246 14.35 -26.85 13.42
CA SER A 246 14.54 -28.19 13.99
C SER A 246 16.02 -28.49 14.24
N GLU A 247 16.89 -28.15 13.30
CA GLU A 247 18.35 -28.30 13.46
C GLU A 247 18.90 -27.37 14.54
N ALA A 248 18.42 -26.12 14.61
CA ALA A 248 18.85 -25.15 15.61
C ALA A 248 18.45 -25.52 17.05
N THR A 249 17.36 -26.27 17.22
CA THR A 249 16.78 -26.60 18.55
C THR A 249 17.02 -28.06 18.96
N GLY A 250 17.27 -28.95 18.00
CA GLY A 250 17.26 -30.40 18.20
C GLY A 250 15.87 -31.02 18.33
N LEU A 251 14.78 -30.23 18.22
CA LEU A 251 13.42 -30.74 18.29
C LEU A 251 12.97 -31.34 16.95
N PRO A 252 12.10 -32.37 16.96
CA PRO A 252 11.45 -32.84 15.74
C PRO A 252 10.63 -31.74 15.03
N ILE A 253 10.66 -31.71 13.69
CA ILE A 253 9.95 -30.73 12.85
C ILE A 253 8.48 -30.57 13.24
N ASN A 254 7.76 -31.66 13.53
CA ASN A 254 6.35 -31.62 13.92
C ASN A 254 6.13 -30.93 15.28
N GLN A 255 7.10 -31.00 16.18
CA GLN A 255 7.05 -30.30 17.47
C GLN A 255 7.34 -28.82 17.28
N VAL A 256 8.37 -28.45 16.50
CA VAL A 256 8.68 -27.05 16.16
C VAL A 256 7.46 -26.36 15.55
N ARG A 257 6.78 -27.02 14.60
CA ARG A 257 5.56 -26.51 13.96
C ARG A 257 4.38 -26.31 14.92
N GLY A 258 4.33 -27.07 16.01
CA GLY A 258 3.30 -26.95 17.03
C GLY A 258 3.55 -25.81 18.03
N CYS A 259 4.77 -25.28 18.08
CA CYS A 259 5.14 -24.24 19.02
C CYS A 259 4.64 -22.86 18.60
N LYS A 260 4.19 -22.07 19.58
CA LYS A 260 4.02 -20.62 19.42
C LYS A 260 5.38 -19.94 19.50
N VAL A 261 5.78 -19.27 18.43
CA VAL A 261 7.13 -18.70 18.27
C VAL A 261 7.18 -17.28 18.83
N VAL A 262 8.11 -17.02 19.76
CA VAL A 262 8.52 -15.68 20.17
C VAL A 262 9.82 -15.36 19.44
N PHE A 263 9.86 -14.25 18.71
CA PHE A 263 11.00 -13.91 17.88
C PHE A 263 11.66 -12.59 18.29
N GLU A 264 12.98 -12.59 18.30
CA GLU A 264 13.81 -11.41 18.46
C GLU A 264 14.99 -11.44 17.47
N VAL A 265 15.19 -10.32 16.78
CA VAL A 265 16.37 -10.10 15.95
C VAL A 265 16.93 -8.71 16.17
N SER A 266 18.20 -8.68 16.55
CA SER A 266 19.06 -7.51 16.61
C SER A 266 20.50 -7.97 16.81
N ARG A 267 21.47 -7.07 16.65
CA ARG A 267 22.88 -7.32 17.00
C ARG A 267 23.04 -7.86 18.43
N THR A 268 24.09 -8.66 18.67
CA THR A 268 24.51 -9.12 20.00
C THR A 268 25.18 -7.98 20.78
N ASP A 269 24.39 -7.16 21.47
CA ASP A 269 24.87 -6.00 22.25
C ASP A 269 24.10 -5.87 23.58
N ARG A 270 24.73 -5.37 24.64
CA ARG A 270 24.13 -5.27 25.99
C ARG A 270 22.89 -4.36 26.03
N THR A 271 22.82 -3.32 25.20
CA THR A 271 21.65 -2.43 25.07
C THR A 271 20.42 -3.12 24.47
N LYS A 272 20.61 -4.29 23.85
CA LYS A 272 19.51 -5.09 23.30
C LYS A 272 18.82 -5.97 24.34
N GLN A 273 19.41 -6.12 25.54
CA GLN A 273 18.82 -6.80 26.69
C GLN A 273 18.24 -8.19 26.38
N LYS A 274 18.91 -8.97 25.54
CA LYS A 274 18.53 -10.35 25.21
C LYS A 274 18.43 -11.24 26.44
N ASP A 275 19.21 -10.95 27.48
CA ASP A 275 19.14 -11.66 28.76
C ASP A 275 17.78 -11.46 29.47
N VAL A 276 17.16 -10.29 29.33
CA VAL A 276 15.81 -10.00 29.86
C VAL A 276 14.77 -10.85 29.14
N LEU A 277 14.83 -10.91 27.81
CA LEU A 277 13.92 -11.75 27.02
C LEU A 277 14.10 -13.24 27.34
N ILE A 278 15.34 -13.74 27.42
CA ILE A 278 15.62 -15.14 27.77
C ILE A 278 15.01 -15.50 29.13
N LYS A 279 15.20 -14.65 30.16
CA LYS A 279 14.60 -14.85 31.49
C LYS A 279 13.08 -14.78 31.47
N ALA A 280 12.50 -13.85 30.70
CA ALA A 280 11.06 -13.68 30.57
C ALA A 280 10.43 -14.90 29.86
N PHE A 281 11.01 -15.32 28.74
CA PHE A 281 10.58 -16.50 28.00
C PHE A 281 10.67 -17.77 28.85
N ALA A 282 11.73 -17.94 29.66
CA ALA A 282 11.83 -19.08 30.57
C ALA A 282 10.69 -19.15 31.61
N LYS A 283 10.13 -18.00 32.04
CA LYS A 283 8.94 -17.96 32.90
C LYS A 283 7.68 -18.36 32.12
N VAL A 284 7.53 -17.86 30.89
CA VAL A 284 6.40 -18.15 30.00
C VAL A 284 6.37 -19.63 29.62
N HIS A 285 7.51 -20.19 29.19
CA HIS A 285 7.63 -21.58 28.74
C HIS A 285 7.23 -22.59 29.83
N LYS A 286 7.52 -22.29 31.10
CA LYS A 286 7.06 -23.12 32.24
C LYS A 286 5.53 -23.21 32.34
N LYS A 287 4.81 -22.17 31.91
CA LYS A 287 3.34 -22.12 31.91
C LYS A 287 2.74 -22.59 30.59
N ILE A 288 3.45 -22.35 29.48
CA ILE A 288 3.02 -22.64 28.10
C ILE A 288 4.14 -23.46 27.42
N PRO A 289 4.18 -24.79 27.61
CA PRO A 289 5.28 -25.63 27.12
C PRO A 289 5.40 -25.67 25.59
N ASP A 290 4.30 -25.45 24.87
CA ASP A 290 4.27 -25.43 23.40
C ASP A 290 4.72 -24.07 22.85
N THR A 291 5.91 -23.62 23.27
CA THR A 291 6.53 -22.35 22.86
C THR A 291 7.96 -22.55 22.40
N LEU A 292 8.41 -21.67 21.50
CA LEU A 292 9.77 -21.65 20.97
C LEU A 292 10.30 -20.21 20.94
N LEU A 293 11.51 -20.00 21.46
CA LEU A 293 12.23 -18.72 21.32
C LEU A 293 13.15 -18.79 20.11
N VAL A 294 12.98 -17.90 19.15
CA VAL A 294 13.96 -17.66 18.08
C VAL A 294 14.66 -16.35 18.40
N VAL A 295 15.98 -16.39 18.58
CA VAL A 295 16.77 -15.23 19.04
C VAL A 295 18.08 -15.15 18.26
N SER A 296 18.42 -13.97 17.76
CA SER A 296 19.71 -13.77 17.08
C SER A 296 20.86 -13.64 18.09
N ILE A 297 21.86 -14.51 18.04
CA ILE A 297 23.09 -14.43 18.82
C ILE A 297 24.26 -14.68 17.87
N ASP A 298 24.78 -13.61 17.28
CA ASP A 298 26.02 -13.63 16.51
C ASP A 298 27.25 -13.61 17.44
N ASP A 299 28.42 -14.00 16.90
CA ASP A 299 29.68 -14.08 17.64
C ASP A 299 30.52 -12.78 17.55
N THR A 300 29.91 -11.64 17.17
CA THR A 300 30.62 -10.34 17.09
C THR A 300 31.14 -9.87 18.46
N GLU A 301 30.38 -10.17 19.52
CA GLU A 301 30.75 -9.96 20.93
C GLU A 301 30.86 -11.33 21.63
N THR A 302 31.96 -12.04 21.39
CA THR A 302 32.12 -13.46 21.77
C THR A 302 31.86 -13.73 23.26
N GLU A 303 32.26 -12.81 24.16
CA GLU A 303 32.02 -12.94 25.60
C GLU A 303 30.51 -12.88 25.92
N LEU A 304 29.81 -11.86 25.42
CA LEU A 304 28.37 -11.69 25.62
C LEU A 304 27.58 -12.83 24.97
N ALA A 305 27.97 -13.27 23.77
CA ALA A 305 27.37 -14.43 23.12
C ALA A 305 27.50 -15.68 24.01
N GLY A 306 28.67 -15.88 24.64
CA GLY A 306 28.91 -16.95 25.61
C GLY A 306 28.05 -16.83 26.87
N GLU A 307 27.91 -15.62 27.43
CA GLU A 307 27.03 -15.33 28.57
C GLU A 307 25.57 -15.70 28.25
N LEU A 308 25.05 -15.26 27.10
CA LEU A 308 23.66 -15.52 26.67
C LEU A 308 23.42 -17.01 26.40
N LYS A 309 24.34 -17.70 25.71
CA LYS A 309 24.29 -19.15 25.48
C LYS A 309 24.32 -19.93 26.80
N THR A 310 25.07 -19.46 27.80
CA THR A 310 25.09 -20.06 29.15
C THR A 310 23.77 -19.84 29.87
N LEU A 311 23.21 -18.61 29.80
CA LEU A 311 21.92 -18.28 30.41
C LEU A 311 20.78 -19.13 29.86
N ILE A 312 20.75 -19.41 28.55
CA ILE A 312 19.78 -20.32 27.92
C ILE A 312 19.81 -21.72 28.56
N LYS A 313 21.01 -22.24 28.84
CA LYS A 313 21.19 -23.54 29.50
C LYS A 313 20.75 -23.50 30.97
N GLU A 314 21.18 -22.49 31.71
CA GLU A 314 20.87 -22.33 33.13
C GLU A 314 19.36 -22.13 33.40
N THR A 315 18.66 -21.52 32.45
CA THR A 315 17.20 -21.33 32.51
C THR A 315 16.41 -22.57 32.07
N GLY A 316 17.08 -23.59 31.51
CA GLY A 316 16.49 -24.87 31.13
C GLY A 316 15.65 -24.85 29.86
N ILE A 317 15.83 -23.84 28.99
CA ILE A 317 15.08 -23.66 27.74
C ILE A 317 15.90 -23.97 26.48
N GLU A 318 17.04 -24.65 26.64
CA GLU A 318 17.99 -24.93 25.55
C GLU A 318 17.33 -25.63 24.35
N ASN A 319 16.50 -26.64 24.58
CA ASN A 319 15.80 -27.37 23.51
C ASN A 319 14.59 -26.59 22.97
N HIS A 320 14.23 -25.45 23.57
CA HIS A 320 13.13 -24.58 23.15
C HIS A 320 13.64 -23.18 22.77
N THR A 321 14.92 -23.09 22.39
CA THR A 321 15.56 -21.86 21.92
C THR A 321 16.37 -22.12 20.66
N ALA A 322 15.98 -21.52 19.54
CA ALA A 322 16.80 -21.43 18.33
C ALA A 322 17.67 -20.16 18.42
N ALA A 323 18.92 -20.32 18.89
CA ALA A 323 19.92 -19.25 18.87
C ALA A 323 20.57 -19.17 17.48
N ILE A 324 20.04 -18.29 16.62
CA ILE A 324 20.46 -18.15 15.22
C ILE A 324 21.50 -17.05 15.07
N GLY A 325 22.34 -17.11 14.03
CA GLY A 325 23.31 -16.04 13.74
C GLY A 325 22.67 -14.85 13.02
N TYR A 326 23.46 -14.20 12.15
CA TYR A 326 22.94 -13.30 11.15
C TYR A 326 22.23 -14.09 10.04
N GLU A 327 20.92 -13.93 9.93
CA GLU A 327 20.11 -14.49 8.86
C GLU A 327 19.49 -13.34 8.08
N TRP A 328 19.70 -13.27 6.76
CA TRP A 328 19.02 -12.30 5.91
C TRP A 328 17.90 -12.96 5.12
N ALA A 329 18.24 -14.03 4.39
CA ALA A 329 17.34 -14.71 3.45
C ALA A 329 16.08 -15.26 4.13
N ARG A 330 16.19 -15.71 5.38
CA ARG A 330 15.08 -16.35 6.10
C ARG A 330 14.23 -15.43 6.97
N LEU A 331 14.64 -14.17 7.18
CA LEU A 331 13.93 -13.24 8.06
C LEU A 331 12.43 -13.09 7.74
N PRO A 332 12.02 -12.89 6.48
CA PRO A 332 10.60 -12.83 6.14
C PRO A 332 9.79 -14.04 6.61
N TYR A 333 10.37 -15.23 6.51
CA TYR A 333 9.71 -16.47 6.90
C TYR A 333 9.70 -16.65 8.42
N ILE A 334 10.77 -16.24 9.12
CA ILE A 334 10.81 -16.26 10.59
C ILE A 334 9.74 -15.31 11.15
N HIS A 335 9.65 -14.09 10.60
CA HIS A 335 8.57 -13.17 10.95
C HIS A 335 7.20 -13.80 10.69
N ALA A 336 6.96 -14.37 9.50
CA ALA A 336 5.67 -14.95 9.14
C ALA A 336 5.19 -16.11 10.04
N ILE A 337 6.11 -16.91 10.60
CA ILE A 337 5.76 -17.98 11.56
C ILE A 337 5.72 -17.50 13.01
N SER A 338 6.14 -16.28 13.28
CA SER A 338 6.19 -15.73 14.64
C SER A 338 4.79 -15.47 15.18
N SER A 339 4.54 -15.89 16.41
CA SER A 339 3.33 -15.51 17.14
C SER A 339 3.46 -14.12 17.73
N VAL A 340 4.64 -13.79 18.27
CA VAL A 340 4.92 -12.48 18.88
C VAL A 340 6.34 -12.08 18.54
N TYR A 341 6.55 -10.84 18.12
CA TYR A 341 7.88 -10.24 18.04
C TYR A 341 8.19 -9.51 19.35
N CYS A 342 9.37 -9.72 19.92
CA CYS A 342 9.75 -9.10 21.19
C CYS A 342 11.10 -8.37 21.10
N SER A 343 11.12 -7.09 21.48
CA SER A 343 12.37 -6.30 21.57
C SER A 343 12.51 -5.61 22.94
N PRO A 344 13.30 -6.16 23.87
CA PRO A 344 13.55 -5.54 25.17
C PRO A 344 14.59 -4.41 25.12
N SER A 345 15.00 -3.97 23.92
CA SER A 345 16.08 -3.01 23.76
C SER A 345 15.83 -1.70 24.50
N ILE A 346 16.85 -1.19 25.17
CA ILE A 346 16.87 0.12 25.83
C ILE A 346 17.58 1.19 25.00
N MET A 347 17.97 0.86 23.77
CA MET A 347 18.55 1.79 22.81
C MET A 347 18.18 1.35 21.40
N GLU A 348 17.22 2.07 20.81
CA GLU A 348 16.85 1.93 19.42
C GLU A 348 16.84 3.26 18.67
N GLY A 349 17.17 3.20 17.38
CA GLY A 349 17.09 4.36 16.50
C GLY A 349 15.67 4.63 16.04
N PHE A 350 15.04 3.59 15.48
CA PHE A 350 13.65 3.65 14.99
C PHE A 350 12.87 2.40 15.42
N GLY A 351 13.47 1.21 15.35
CA GLY A 351 12.78 -0.06 15.58
C GLY A 351 12.33 -0.73 14.28
N MET A 352 13.26 -0.87 13.32
CA MET A 352 12.95 -1.48 12.02
C MET A 352 12.46 -2.92 12.15
N ALA A 353 13.03 -3.73 13.05
CA ALA A 353 12.63 -5.12 13.18
C ALA A 353 11.21 -5.31 13.78
N ILE A 354 10.74 -4.38 14.63
CA ILE A 354 9.34 -4.40 15.08
C ILE A 354 8.38 -3.88 14.00
N GLN A 355 8.85 -2.98 13.13
CA GLN A 355 8.14 -2.54 11.93
C GLN A 355 8.04 -3.68 10.90
N GLU A 356 9.10 -4.47 10.70
CA GLU A 356 9.10 -5.68 9.88
C GLU A 356 8.09 -6.71 10.40
N ALA A 357 8.04 -6.92 11.73
CA ALA A 357 7.05 -7.78 12.35
C ALA A 357 5.61 -7.28 12.13
N ALA A 358 5.38 -5.99 12.34
CA ALA A 358 4.08 -5.36 12.11
C ALA A 358 3.63 -5.51 10.65
N ALA A 359 4.53 -5.33 9.68
CA ALA A 359 4.25 -5.56 8.26
C ALA A 359 3.95 -7.04 7.90
N THR A 360 4.24 -7.99 8.80
CA THR A 360 3.84 -9.40 8.67
C THR A 360 2.65 -9.79 9.54
N ALA A 361 1.90 -8.80 10.06
CA ALA A 361 0.77 -8.98 10.97
C ALA A 361 1.10 -9.69 12.29
N VAL A 362 2.34 -9.50 12.77
CA VAL A 362 2.79 -10.02 14.06
C VAL A 362 2.77 -8.89 15.10
N PRO A 363 2.06 -9.05 16.22
CA PRO A 363 2.03 -8.03 17.26
C PRO A 363 3.40 -7.90 17.94
N GLY A 364 3.75 -6.66 18.30
CA GLY A 364 5.02 -6.33 18.93
C GLY A 364 4.91 -6.19 20.45
N VAL A 365 5.83 -6.82 21.18
CA VAL A 365 6.11 -6.51 22.59
C VAL A 365 7.46 -5.81 22.65
N GLY A 366 7.56 -4.66 23.29
CA GLY A 366 8.83 -3.95 23.33
C GLY A 366 8.99 -3.03 24.50
N SER A 367 10.22 -2.58 24.72
CA SER A 367 10.47 -1.60 25.77
C SER A 367 9.90 -0.23 25.40
N HIS A 368 9.62 0.62 26.40
CA HIS A 368 9.29 2.05 26.25
C HIS A 368 10.36 2.90 25.53
N LEU A 369 11.46 2.30 25.06
CA LEU A 369 12.54 2.94 24.33
C LEU A 369 12.67 2.42 22.89
N VAL A 370 11.67 1.70 22.40
CA VAL A 370 11.56 1.26 20.99
C VAL A 370 10.62 2.23 20.26
N PRO A 371 11.14 3.20 19.48
CA PRO A 371 10.33 4.32 18.99
C PRO A 371 9.15 3.91 18.11
N PHE A 372 9.32 2.95 17.20
CA PHE A 372 8.22 2.53 16.32
C PHE A 372 7.05 1.93 17.10
N LEU A 373 7.35 1.23 18.20
CA LEU A 373 6.31 0.74 19.11
C LEU A 373 5.62 1.92 19.80
N THR A 374 6.37 2.79 20.46
CA THR A 374 5.82 3.86 21.30
C THR A 374 5.06 4.92 20.50
N ASP A 375 5.58 5.29 19.33
CA ASP A 375 5.10 6.43 18.56
C ASP A 375 3.99 6.04 17.59
N TYR A 376 3.87 4.75 17.22
CA TYR A 376 2.91 4.29 16.22
C TYR A 376 2.06 3.10 16.66
N LEU A 377 2.66 2.03 17.17
CA LEU A 377 1.89 0.80 17.46
C LEU A 377 1.06 0.87 18.75
N ILE A 378 1.40 1.74 19.70
CA ILE A 378 0.62 1.87 20.93
C ILE A 378 -0.72 2.61 20.69
N GLY A 379 -0.74 3.58 19.79
CA GLY A 379 -1.95 4.38 19.52
C GLY A 379 -2.37 5.28 20.69
N ASP A 380 -3.54 5.89 20.57
CA ASP A 380 -4.09 6.80 21.58
C ASP A 380 -4.90 6.04 22.65
N GLU A 381 -5.60 4.97 22.24
CA GLU A 381 -6.40 4.14 23.14
C GLU A 381 -5.53 3.10 23.84
N THR A 382 -5.24 3.34 25.13
CA THR A 382 -4.32 2.49 25.90
C THR A 382 -4.93 1.94 27.18
N GLU A 383 -4.55 0.71 27.52
CA GLU A 383 -4.91 0.04 28.77
C GLU A 383 -3.63 -0.18 29.61
N GLN A 384 -3.61 0.39 30.83
CA GLN A 384 -2.50 0.17 31.77
C GLN A 384 -2.81 -1.01 32.69
N ILE A 385 -1.92 -2.00 32.69
CA ILE A 385 -2.07 -3.21 33.50
C ILE A 385 -0.84 -3.33 34.37
N LYS A 386 -1.01 -3.58 35.67
CA LYS A 386 0.10 -3.76 36.62
C LYS A 386 0.23 -5.25 37.01
N PRO A 387 1.11 -6.02 36.36
CA PRO A 387 1.34 -7.42 36.73
C PRO A 387 1.99 -7.53 38.11
N GLU A 388 1.71 -8.62 38.81
CA GLU A 388 2.44 -8.97 40.04
C GLU A 388 3.92 -9.20 39.71
N GLY A 389 4.82 -8.62 40.51
CA GLY A 389 6.27 -8.72 40.32
C GLY A 389 6.87 -7.75 39.28
N ALA A 390 6.08 -7.20 38.36
CA ALA A 390 6.57 -6.21 37.40
C ALA A 390 7.04 -4.92 38.09
N ALA A 391 8.06 -4.26 37.54
CA ALA A 391 8.58 -3.00 38.06
C ALA A 391 7.60 -1.84 37.81
N ARG A 392 6.98 -1.77 36.62
CA ARG A 392 5.95 -0.76 36.27
C ARG A 392 4.69 -1.41 35.68
N ALA A 393 3.68 -0.61 35.37
CA ALA A 393 2.55 -1.08 34.59
C ALA A 393 3.01 -1.27 33.13
N ILE A 394 2.53 -2.33 32.49
CA ILE A 394 2.63 -2.47 31.04
C ILE A 394 1.51 -1.64 30.39
N VAL A 395 1.75 -1.19 29.16
CA VAL A 395 0.77 -0.43 28.38
C VAL A 395 0.39 -1.26 27.16
N LYS A 396 -0.86 -1.73 27.13
CA LYS A 396 -1.43 -2.41 25.98
C LYS A 396 -2.04 -1.36 25.06
N GLY A 397 -1.60 -1.34 23.81
CA GLY A 397 -2.11 -0.47 22.75
C GLY A 397 -2.79 -1.26 21.64
N GLU A 398 -2.97 -0.60 20.50
CA GLU A 398 -3.70 -1.14 19.34
C GLU A 398 -2.90 -2.24 18.61
N GLY A 399 -1.63 -1.97 18.30
CA GLY A 399 -0.73 -2.85 17.54
C GLY A 399 0.39 -3.50 18.36
N GLY A 400 0.49 -3.21 19.65
CA GLY A 400 1.55 -3.77 20.50
C GLY A 400 1.40 -3.53 22.00
N ILE A 401 2.37 -4.05 22.76
CA ILE A 401 2.45 -3.89 24.22
C ILE A 401 3.82 -3.30 24.59
N MET A 402 3.78 -2.17 25.30
CA MET A 402 4.95 -1.48 25.81
C MET A 402 5.24 -1.87 27.27
N VAL A 403 6.53 -2.14 27.54
CA VAL A 403 7.04 -2.61 28.83
C VAL A 403 8.21 -1.73 29.29
N GLN A 404 8.45 -1.63 30.60
CA GLN A 404 9.63 -0.94 31.11
C GLN A 404 10.90 -1.73 30.77
N GLY A 405 11.95 -1.04 30.30
CA GLY A 405 13.25 -1.66 30.03
C GLY A 405 13.83 -2.34 31.28
N GLY A 406 14.37 -3.55 31.12
CA GLY A 406 14.86 -4.39 32.22
C GLY A 406 13.81 -5.18 33.00
N ASP A 407 12.51 -4.98 32.76
CA ASP A 407 11.42 -5.58 33.54
C ASP A 407 11.06 -7.00 33.05
N VAL A 408 11.80 -8.00 33.53
CA VAL A 408 11.60 -9.42 33.17
C VAL A 408 10.15 -9.88 33.40
N ASP A 409 9.53 -9.49 34.51
CA ASP A 409 8.16 -9.91 34.85
C ASP A 409 7.13 -9.21 33.97
N GLY A 410 7.33 -7.93 33.64
CA GLY A 410 6.52 -7.21 32.67
C GLY A 410 6.55 -7.86 31.28
N PHE A 411 7.75 -8.21 30.78
CA PHE A 411 7.88 -8.89 29.48
C PHE A 411 7.25 -10.29 29.51
N ALA A 412 7.46 -11.05 30.59
CA ALA A 412 6.85 -12.38 30.72
C ALA A 412 5.32 -12.31 30.69
N TYR A 413 4.72 -11.35 31.39
CA TYR A 413 3.28 -11.15 31.40
C TYR A 413 2.72 -10.73 30.03
N ALA A 414 3.39 -9.80 29.34
CA ALA A 414 2.98 -9.37 28.00
C ALA A 414 3.02 -10.53 26.97
N LEU A 415 4.08 -11.34 27.02
CA LEU A 415 4.20 -12.54 26.19
C LEU A 415 3.11 -13.56 26.53
N GLU A 416 2.90 -13.86 27.82
CA GLU A 416 1.85 -14.79 28.29
C GLU A 416 0.46 -14.36 27.81
N MET A 417 0.14 -13.07 27.88
CA MET A 417 -1.14 -12.53 27.41
C MET A 417 -1.37 -12.83 25.92
N LEU A 418 -0.41 -12.51 25.05
CA LEU A 418 -0.55 -12.74 23.62
C LEU A 418 -0.45 -14.22 23.23
N LEU A 419 0.30 -15.02 23.99
CA LEU A 419 0.46 -16.45 23.72
C LEU A 419 -0.72 -17.27 24.23
N THR A 420 -1.53 -16.78 25.16
CA THR A 420 -2.74 -17.48 25.67
C THR A 420 -4.03 -17.02 25.00
N ASP A 421 -4.11 -15.79 24.52
CA ASP A 421 -5.27 -15.25 23.82
C ASP A 421 -5.00 -15.12 22.31
N ASP A 422 -5.44 -16.13 21.55
CA ASP A 422 -5.31 -16.15 20.09
C ASP A 422 -6.11 -15.05 19.39
N HIS A 423 -7.25 -14.62 19.96
CA HIS A 423 -8.06 -13.57 19.36
C HIS A 423 -7.37 -12.22 19.53
N LEU A 424 -6.94 -11.89 20.76
CA LEU A 424 -6.19 -10.67 21.03
C LEU A 424 -4.93 -10.59 20.17
N ARG A 425 -4.15 -11.67 20.08
CA ARG A 425 -2.92 -11.71 19.29
C ARG A 425 -3.16 -11.41 17.82
N ARG A 426 -4.19 -12.02 17.21
CA ARG A 426 -4.54 -11.79 15.80
C ARG A 426 -5.07 -10.39 15.56
N THR A 427 -5.96 -9.90 16.42
CA THR A 427 -6.50 -8.54 16.32
C THR A 427 -5.40 -7.50 16.44
N MET A 428 -4.51 -7.63 17.42
CA MET A 428 -3.38 -6.72 17.62
C MET A 428 -2.36 -6.80 16.47
N GLY A 429 -2.06 -8.01 15.98
CA GLY A 429 -1.20 -8.19 14.80
C GLY A 429 -1.75 -7.49 13.56
N GLN A 430 -3.07 -7.61 13.33
CA GLN A 430 -3.73 -6.97 12.20
C GLN A 430 -3.77 -5.43 12.34
N GLN A 431 -3.98 -4.90 13.54
CA GLN A 431 -3.84 -3.46 13.77
C GLN A 431 -2.41 -2.98 13.52
N ALA A 432 -1.40 -3.74 13.96
CA ALA A 432 0.00 -3.43 13.67
C ALA A 432 0.28 -3.38 12.16
N TYR A 433 -0.30 -4.33 11.40
CA TYR A 433 -0.23 -4.35 9.94
C TYR A 433 -0.88 -3.12 9.32
N GLN A 434 -2.10 -2.76 9.73
CA GLN A 434 -2.83 -1.60 9.19
C GLN A 434 -2.17 -0.26 9.50
N ILE A 435 -1.56 -0.12 10.68
CA ILE A 435 -0.75 1.06 11.04
C ILE A 435 0.50 1.14 10.14
N THR A 436 1.07 -0.01 9.78
CA THR A 436 2.34 -0.08 9.05
C THR A 436 2.15 0.03 7.53
N ILE A 437 1.19 -0.69 6.96
CA ILE A 437 0.91 -0.82 5.54
C ILE A 437 -0.45 -0.17 5.24
N PRO A 438 -0.54 0.73 4.24
CA PRO A 438 0.47 1.09 3.24
C PRO A 438 1.42 2.22 3.65
N TYR A 439 1.23 2.83 4.83
CA TYR A 439 1.81 4.12 5.18
C TYR A 439 3.35 4.11 5.21
N PHE A 440 3.98 3.19 5.95
CA PHE A 440 5.44 3.14 6.10
C PHE A 440 6.15 2.36 4.98
N THR A 441 5.55 2.26 3.80
CA THR A 441 6.22 1.66 2.64
C THR A 441 7.15 2.65 1.96
N TRP A 442 8.25 2.14 1.40
CA TRP A 442 9.20 2.99 0.67
C TRP A 442 8.52 3.78 -0.43
N LYS A 443 7.65 3.14 -1.21
CA LYS A 443 6.90 3.78 -2.30
C LYS A 443 6.04 4.94 -1.81
N HIS A 444 5.21 4.73 -0.78
CA HIS A 444 4.32 5.77 -0.26
C HIS A 444 5.09 6.95 0.32
N MET A 445 6.06 6.71 1.20
CA MET A 445 6.84 7.78 1.84
C MET A 445 7.71 8.55 0.85
N THR A 446 8.26 7.87 -0.16
CA THR A 446 9.02 8.53 -1.24
C THR A 446 8.12 9.43 -2.08
N MET A 447 6.93 8.96 -2.48
CA MET A 447 5.97 9.78 -3.21
C MET A 447 5.56 11.02 -2.40
N ARG A 448 5.25 10.86 -1.11
CA ARG A 448 4.91 11.99 -0.24
C ARG A 448 6.05 12.99 -0.10
N LEU A 449 7.29 12.51 0.02
CA LEU A 449 8.46 13.39 0.05
C LEU A 449 8.57 14.20 -1.25
N LEU A 450 8.51 13.54 -2.42
CA LEU A 450 8.65 14.18 -3.73
C LEU A 450 7.51 15.18 -4.00
N GLN A 451 6.28 14.85 -3.61
CA GLN A 451 5.14 15.76 -3.65
C GLN A 451 5.33 16.97 -2.73
N ALA A 452 5.78 16.76 -1.49
CA ALA A 452 5.96 17.83 -0.50
C ALA A 452 7.06 18.83 -0.89
N ILE A 453 8.06 18.39 -1.67
CA ILE A 453 9.07 19.30 -2.24
C ILE A 453 8.67 19.82 -3.61
N GLU A 454 7.41 19.62 -4.06
CA GLU A 454 6.90 20.06 -5.37
C GLU A 454 7.86 19.70 -6.52
N PHE A 455 8.40 18.48 -6.51
CA PHE A 455 9.23 17.98 -7.60
C PHE A 455 8.33 17.23 -8.58
N GLU A 456 8.31 17.67 -9.84
CA GLU A 456 7.56 16.98 -10.89
C GLU A 456 8.13 15.57 -11.08
N LEU A 457 7.35 14.56 -10.71
CA LEU A 457 7.71 13.16 -10.93
C LEU A 457 7.98 12.96 -12.43
N GLY A 458 9.14 12.41 -12.78
CA GLY A 458 9.34 11.80 -14.10
C GLY A 458 8.18 10.83 -14.40
N PRO A 459 7.85 10.61 -15.68
CA PRO A 459 6.46 10.59 -16.16
C PRO A 459 5.45 10.34 -15.02
N THR A 460 4.87 11.44 -14.53
CA THR A 460 3.71 11.48 -13.62
C THR A 460 2.93 10.18 -13.66
N PRO A 461 2.57 9.56 -12.50
CA PRO A 461 1.56 8.50 -12.50
C PRO A 461 0.45 8.96 -13.42
N GLN A 462 0.17 8.18 -14.46
CA GLN A 462 -0.69 8.62 -15.54
C GLN A 462 -1.98 9.16 -14.88
N GLN A 463 -2.27 10.44 -15.05
CA GLN A 463 -3.39 11.06 -14.33
C GLN A 463 -4.04 12.14 -15.17
N ILE A 464 -5.35 12.31 -14.99
CA ILE A 464 -6.04 13.48 -15.54
C ILE A 464 -5.85 14.65 -14.57
N SER A 465 -5.29 15.75 -15.05
CA SER A 465 -5.04 16.92 -14.20
C SER A 465 -6.35 17.65 -13.88
N ARG A 466 -6.37 18.41 -12.77
CA ARG A 466 -7.53 19.23 -12.43
C ARG A 466 -7.79 20.30 -13.48
N GLU A 467 -6.74 20.86 -14.10
CA GLU A 467 -6.87 21.81 -15.21
C GLU A 467 -7.52 21.16 -16.44
N ALA A 468 -7.19 19.91 -16.75
CA ALA A 468 -7.83 19.18 -17.84
C ALA A 468 -9.32 18.98 -17.58
N VAL A 469 -9.69 18.59 -16.36
CA VAL A 469 -11.11 18.49 -15.94
C VAL A 469 -11.81 19.84 -15.97
N ASN A 470 -11.19 20.90 -15.46
CA ASN A 470 -11.79 22.24 -15.44
C ASN A 470 -12.11 22.76 -16.85
N LYS A 471 -11.35 22.35 -17.89
CA LYS A 471 -11.64 22.72 -19.29
C LYS A 471 -12.89 22.08 -19.86
N ILE A 472 -13.31 20.95 -19.31
CA ILE A 472 -14.49 20.18 -19.74
C ILE A 472 -15.56 20.15 -18.64
N LEU A 473 -15.46 21.02 -17.63
CA LEU A 473 -16.39 21.08 -16.51
C LEU A 473 -17.68 21.77 -16.96
N GLU A 474 -18.80 21.05 -16.86
CA GLU A 474 -20.15 21.57 -17.09
C GLU A 474 -20.86 21.89 -15.77
N SER A 475 -20.53 21.17 -14.70
CA SER A 475 -20.93 21.49 -13.32
C SER A 475 -19.92 20.91 -12.33
N GLU A 476 -19.66 21.64 -11.25
CA GLU A 476 -18.76 21.19 -10.18
C GLU A 476 -19.41 20.15 -9.27
N THR A 477 -20.73 20.25 -9.08
CA THR A 477 -21.51 19.31 -8.27
C THR A 477 -22.85 19.00 -8.93
N ILE A 478 -23.21 17.73 -8.99
CA ILE A 478 -24.52 17.31 -9.50
C ILE A 478 -25.70 17.94 -8.76
N ASP A 479 -25.52 18.43 -7.52
CA ASP A 479 -26.57 19.04 -6.71
C ASP A 479 -27.17 20.29 -7.39
N GLU A 480 -26.39 20.97 -8.23
CA GLU A 480 -26.79 22.18 -8.97
C GLU A 480 -27.53 21.88 -10.27
N LEU A 481 -27.58 20.62 -10.72
CA LEU A 481 -28.19 20.21 -11.97
C LEU A 481 -29.57 19.57 -11.76
N SER A 482 -30.59 20.01 -12.49
CA SER A 482 -31.83 19.23 -12.61
C SER A 482 -31.65 18.07 -13.58
N VAL A 483 -32.46 17.02 -13.44
CA VAL A 483 -32.47 15.91 -14.41
C VAL A 483 -32.83 16.42 -15.81
N THR A 484 -33.73 17.40 -15.93
CA THR A 484 -34.05 18.07 -17.19
C THR A 484 -32.82 18.67 -17.86
N GLN A 485 -32.00 19.40 -17.10
CA GLN A 485 -30.74 19.96 -17.61
C GLN A 485 -29.78 18.84 -18.03
N MET A 486 -29.67 17.74 -17.29
CA MET A 486 -28.84 16.59 -17.70
C MET A 486 -29.30 15.99 -19.04
N PHE A 487 -30.62 15.87 -19.27
CA PHE A 487 -31.18 15.44 -20.55
C PHE A 487 -30.82 16.42 -21.68
N GLU A 488 -30.94 17.72 -21.44
CA GLU A 488 -30.58 18.75 -22.42
C GLU A 488 -29.08 18.76 -22.72
N MET A 489 -28.23 18.60 -21.71
CA MET A 489 -26.77 18.51 -21.85
C MET A 489 -26.35 17.34 -22.73
N VAL A 490 -27.00 16.18 -22.60
CA VAL A 490 -26.72 15.02 -23.48
C VAL A 490 -27.31 15.22 -24.88
N ARG A 491 -28.51 15.79 -25.00
CA ARG A 491 -29.18 16.03 -26.29
C ARG A 491 -28.42 17.05 -27.15
N ASN A 492 -27.85 18.07 -26.51
CA ASN A 492 -27.17 19.17 -27.17
C ASN A 492 -25.66 18.92 -27.37
N ASP A 493 -25.13 17.77 -26.92
CA ASP A 493 -23.73 17.42 -27.09
C ASP A 493 -23.47 16.83 -28.50
N PRO A 494 -22.74 17.55 -29.37
CA PRO A 494 -22.53 17.12 -30.74
C PRO A 494 -21.61 15.89 -30.87
N GLU A 495 -20.76 15.62 -29.87
CA GLU A 495 -19.89 14.43 -29.88
C GLU A 495 -20.70 13.18 -29.53
N LEU A 496 -21.58 13.25 -28.53
CA LEU A 496 -22.47 12.13 -28.19
C LEU A 496 -23.47 11.83 -29.30
N ALA A 497 -23.95 12.84 -30.03
CA ALA A 497 -24.88 12.64 -31.15
C ALA A 497 -24.31 11.71 -32.24
N LYS A 498 -22.98 11.67 -32.43
CA LYS A 498 -22.30 10.77 -33.39
C LYS A 498 -22.37 9.30 -33.00
N PHE A 499 -22.60 9.02 -31.72
CA PHE A 499 -22.69 7.68 -31.14
C PHE A 499 -24.08 7.37 -30.57
N ARG A 500 -25.10 8.10 -31.04
CA ARG A 500 -26.49 7.87 -30.65
C ARG A 500 -26.88 6.40 -30.93
N PRO A 501 -27.51 5.70 -29.97
CA PRO A 501 -28.06 4.36 -30.19
C PRO A 501 -29.11 4.35 -31.30
N ASP A 502 -29.35 3.17 -31.90
CA ASP A 502 -30.30 3.00 -33.00
C ASP A 502 -31.77 3.24 -32.57
N ALA A 503 -32.03 3.38 -31.26
CA ALA A 503 -33.36 3.46 -30.64
C ALA A 503 -34.25 2.25 -30.95
N LEU A 504 -33.64 1.12 -31.28
CA LEU A 504 -34.30 -0.16 -31.53
C LEU A 504 -34.07 -1.11 -30.36
N TYR A 505 -35.11 -1.85 -30.00
CA TYR A 505 -35.00 -2.93 -29.03
C TYR A 505 -35.99 -4.06 -29.34
N GLN A 506 -35.73 -5.22 -28.75
CA GLN A 506 -36.65 -6.35 -28.71
C GLN A 506 -36.65 -6.95 -27.31
N VAL A 507 -37.75 -7.58 -26.93
CA VAL A 507 -37.80 -8.41 -25.73
C VAL A 507 -37.80 -9.86 -26.17
N ASP A 508 -36.88 -10.65 -25.66
CA ASP A 508 -36.91 -12.09 -25.87
C ASP A 508 -38.17 -12.66 -25.18
N PRO A 509 -39.15 -13.20 -25.92
CA PRO A 509 -40.42 -13.63 -25.32
C PRO A 509 -40.26 -14.89 -24.46
N ARG A 510 -39.12 -15.59 -24.52
CA ARG A 510 -38.87 -16.82 -23.75
C ARG A 510 -38.53 -16.51 -22.31
N ASP A 511 -37.71 -15.49 -22.10
CA ASP A 511 -37.13 -15.16 -20.80
C ASP A 511 -37.19 -13.68 -20.48
N GLY A 512 -37.91 -12.85 -21.23
CA GLY A 512 -38.08 -11.42 -20.95
C GLY A 512 -36.79 -10.58 -20.97
N ALA A 513 -35.69 -11.08 -21.54
CA ALA A 513 -34.47 -10.31 -21.69
C ALA A 513 -34.69 -9.13 -22.65
N VAL A 514 -34.27 -7.93 -22.24
CA VAL A 514 -34.35 -6.71 -23.07
C VAL A 514 -33.07 -6.63 -23.90
N ILE A 515 -33.22 -6.63 -25.23
CA ILE A 515 -32.13 -6.56 -26.21
C ILE A 515 -32.13 -5.15 -26.81
N LEU A 516 -31.11 -4.35 -26.48
CA LEU A 516 -30.91 -3.02 -27.05
C LEU A 516 -29.97 -3.10 -28.26
N TYR A 517 -30.38 -2.57 -29.40
CA TYR A 517 -29.54 -2.50 -30.60
C TYR A 517 -28.82 -1.15 -30.65
N ASN A 518 -27.49 -1.20 -30.75
CA ASN A 518 -26.65 -0.01 -30.86
C ASN A 518 -25.42 -0.32 -31.73
N SER A 519 -25.60 -0.16 -33.03
CA SER A 519 -24.56 -0.34 -34.04
C SER A 519 -23.36 0.61 -33.86
N ALA A 520 -23.58 1.80 -33.27
CA ALA A 520 -22.54 2.79 -33.04
C ALA A 520 -21.50 2.34 -31.99
N ARG A 521 -21.83 1.41 -31.08
CA ARG A 521 -20.86 0.89 -30.07
C ARG A 521 -19.66 0.17 -30.69
N ALA A 522 -19.76 -0.32 -31.93
CA ALA A 522 -18.63 -0.94 -32.62
C ALA A 522 -17.43 0.01 -32.84
N ARG A 523 -17.65 1.33 -32.67
CA ARG A 523 -16.62 2.37 -32.81
C ARG A 523 -15.91 2.72 -31.49
N ARG A 524 -16.18 2.00 -30.40
CA ARG A 524 -15.57 2.26 -29.09
C ARG A 524 -14.07 1.93 -29.14
N PRO A 525 -13.18 2.83 -28.65
CA PRO A 525 -11.76 2.52 -28.52
C PRO A 525 -11.51 1.49 -27.42
N HIS A 526 -10.46 0.70 -27.59
CA HIS A 526 -10.00 -0.33 -26.66
C HIS A 526 -8.50 -0.19 -26.41
N ASP A 527 -8.09 0.00 -25.16
CA ASP A 527 -6.67 0.12 -24.77
C ASP A 527 -6.02 -1.25 -24.49
N TYR A 528 -6.81 -2.33 -24.48
CA TYR A 528 -6.29 -3.70 -24.35
C TYR A 528 -5.76 -4.17 -25.71
N PRO A 529 -4.47 -4.53 -25.84
CA PRO A 529 -3.90 -4.94 -27.12
C PRO A 529 -4.56 -6.25 -27.61
N GLU A 530 -4.91 -6.32 -28.89
CA GLU A 530 -5.06 -7.61 -29.56
C GLU A 530 -3.70 -8.33 -29.57
N PRO A 531 -3.59 -9.64 -29.27
CA PRO A 531 -2.29 -10.31 -29.28
C PRO A 531 -1.87 -10.69 -30.72
N PRO A 532 -0.56 -10.85 -31.06
CA PRO A 532 0.61 -10.85 -30.17
C PRO A 532 1.87 -10.04 -30.63
N ALA A 533 2.82 -9.97 -29.68
CA ALA A 533 4.29 -9.82 -29.78
C ALA A 533 4.92 -8.42 -30.02
N GLU A 534 5.94 -8.17 -29.18
CA GLU A 534 6.98 -7.12 -29.23
C GLU A 534 6.64 -5.74 -28.65
N SER A 535 7.48 -5.34 -27.68
CA SER A 535 7.68 -3.98 -27.16
C SER A 535 6.42 -3.26 -26.65
N LYS A 536 6.05 -3.50 -25.38
CA LYS A 536 5.08 -2.64 -24.70
C LYS A 536 5.77 -1.36 -24.20
N THR A 537 5.79 -0.34 -25.03
CA THR A 537 5.70 1.04 -24.54
C THR A 537 4.37 1.20 -23.80
N ALA A 538 4.36 1.93 -22.68
CA ALA A 538 3.15 2.20 -21.93
C ALA A 538 2.10 2.84 -22.86
N THR A 539 0.95 2.18 -23.03
CA THR A 539 -0.14 2.68 -23.87
C THR A 539 -0.69 3.96 -23.27
N ALA A 540 -0.79 5.02 -24.07
CA ALA A 540 -1.32 6.31 -23.61
C ALA A 540 -2.83 6.19 -23.30
N CYS A 541 -3.23 6.50 -22.06
CA CYS A 541 -4.61 6.47 -21.59
C CYS A 541 -5.31 7.74 -22.05
N PRO A 542 -6.36 7.64 -22.89
CA PRO A 542 -7.09 8.82 -23.39
C PRO A 542 -7.65 9.70 -22.27
N ILE A 543 -8.01 9.08 -21.15
CA ILE A 543 -8.64 9.78 -20.02
C ILE A 543 -7.63 10.64 -19.27
N CYS A 544 -6.41 10.14 -19.05
CA CYS A 544 -5.34 10.92 -18.45
C CYS A 544 -4.94 12.11 -19.34
N GLU A 545 -5.14 12.01 -20.65
CA GLU A 545 -4.97 13.11 -21.60
C GLU A 545 -6.16 14.09 -21.63
N GLY A 546 -7.17 13.90 -20.78
CA GLY A 546 -8.38 14.72 -20.74
C GLY A 546 -9.34 14.47 -21.91
N LYS A 547 -9.16 13.39 -22.68
CA LYS A 547 -10.02 13.04 -23.82
C LYS A 547 -11.27 12.30 -23.32
N THR A 548 -12.17 13.04 -22.69
CA THR A 548 -13.47 12.56 -22.24
C THR A 548 -14.54 13.64 -22.45
N THR A 549 -15.79 13.36 -22.07
CA THR A 549 -16.92 14.28 -22.27
C THR A 549 -17.04 15.29 -21.12
N GLY A 550 -18.00 16.21 -21.24
CA GLY A 550 -18.37 17.13 -20.16
C GLY A 550 -18.56 16.47 -18.80
N VAL A 551 -17.88 17.02 -17.78
CA VAL A 551 -17.87 16.59 -16.38
C VAL A 551 -18.96 17.32 -15.62
N ILE A 552 -19.78 16.57 -14.87
CA ILE A 552 -20.94 17.08 -14.15
C ILE A 552 -20.81 16.98 -12.62
N ASP A 553 -19.71 16.40 -12.15
CA ASP A 553 -19.42 16.21 -10.73
C ASP A 553 -17.93 16.05 -10.50
N VAL A 554 -17.39 16.69 -9.48
CA VAL A 554 -16.03 16.42 -9.00
C VAL A 554 -15.97 16.48 -7.48
N ALA A 555 -15.33 15.48 -6.85
CA ALA A 555 -15.09 15.48 -5.42
C ALA A 555 -13.63 15.17 -5.10
N GLY A 556 -13.03 15.95 -4.19
CA GLY A 556 -11.65 15.75 -3.75
C GLY A 556 -11.47 14.44 -3.00
N LEU A 557 -10.31 13.81 -3.18
CA LEU A 557 -9.84 12.64 -2.45
C LEU A 557 -8.58 13.01 -1.66
N SER A 558 -8.12 12.15 -0.75
CA SER A 558 -6.84 12.33 -0.05
C SER A 558 -5.68 12.45 -1.06
N GLU A 559 -5.74 11.70 -2.16
CA GLU A 559 -4.89 11.87 -3.33
C GLU A 559 -5.73 12.04 -4.61
N GLY A 560 -5.67 13.22 -5.23
CA GLY A 560 -6.40 13.51 -6.47
C GLY A 560 -7.90 13.77 -6.25
N PHE A 561 -8.74 13.29 -7.17
CA PHE A 561 -10.20 13.49 -7.11
C PHE A 561 -10.97 12.38 -7.85
N THR A 562 -12.23 12.15 -7.48
CA THR A 562 -13.19 11.36 -8.28
C THR A 562 -14.07 12.31 -9.09
N PHE A 563 -14.54 11.88 -10.26
CA PHE A 563 -15.43 12.71 -11.09
C PHE A 563 -16.42 11.89 -11.89
N ILE A 564 -17.53 12.51 -12.27
CA ILE A 564 -18.59 11.92 -13.09
C ILE A 564 -18.74 12.71 -14.39
N ASN A 565 -18.81 12.00 -15.51
CA ASN A 565 -19.04 12.60 -16.82
C ASN A 565 -20.02 11.75 -17.66
N LYS A 566 -20.53 12.33 -18.74
CA LYS A 566 -21.38 11.62 -19.72
C LYS A 566 -20.61 10.47 -20.39
N ASN A 567 -21.28 9.38 -20.74
CA ASN A 567 -20.61 8.34 -21.52
C ASN A 567 -20.59 8.73 -23.00
N LEU A 568 -19.39 8.80 -23.62
CA LEU A 568 -19.23 9.09 -25.05
C LEU A 568 -19.90 8.03 -25.95
N PHE A 569 -20.04 6.80 -25.46
CA PHE A 569 -20.71 5.68 -26.14
C PHE A 569 -21.97 5.28 -25.36
N PRO A 570 -22.99 6.14 -25.34
CA PRO A 570 -24.19 5.92 -24.54
C PRO A 570 -24.93 4.67 -25.01
N VAL A 571 -25.51 3.90 -24.07
CA VAL A 571 -26.38 2.76 -24.39
C VAL A 571 -27.84 3.22 -24.46
N LEU A 572 -28.18 4.26 -23.69
CA LEU A 572 -29.46 4.95 -23.70
C LEU A 572 -29.21 6.43 -23.98
N TYR A 573 -30.15 7.05 -24.69
CA TYR A 573 -30.07 8.44 -25.10
C TYR A 573 -31.39 9.15 -24.79
N PRO A 574 -31.39 10.47 -24.51
CA PRO A 574 -32.61 11.24 -24.31
C PRO A 574 -33.60 11.08 -25.48
N PRO A 575 -34.91 11.04 -25.21
CA PRO A 575 -35.90 10.99 -26.27
C PRO A 575 -35.83 12.28 -27.10
N VAL A 576 -36.00 12.14 -28.40
CA VAL A 576 -36.12 13.24 -29.36
C VAL A 576 -37.60 13.34 -29.76
N ASN A 577 -38.12 14.57 -29.91
CA ASN A 577 -39.54 14.84 -30.18
C ASN A 577 -40.15 13.83 -31.18
N GLY A 578 -41.07 12.98 -30.70
CA GLY A 578 -41.74 11.96 -31.51
C GLY A 578 -41.31 10.50 -31.28
N ASP A 579 -40.37 10.21 -30.38
CA ASP A 579 -40.09 8.83 -29.95
C ASP A 579 -41.31 8.25 -29.21
N ASN A 580 -41.80 7.08 -29.63
CA ASN A 580 -42.92 6.38 -28.99
C ASN A 580 -42.61 6.11 -27.51
N ASP A 581 -43.62 6.20 -26.63
CA ASP A 581 -43.53 5.84 -25.19
C ASP A 581 -42.98 4.41 -24.95
N GLU A 582 -42.99 3.56 -25.97
CA GLU A 582 -42.52 2.18 -25.90
C GLU A 582 -41.01 2.01 -26.14
N SER A 583 -40.27 3.01 -26.62
CA SER A 583 -38.83 2.89 -26.91
C SER A 583 -37.95 3.12 -25.65
N PRO A 584 -36.83 2.39 -25.48
CA PRO A 584 -35.91 2.61 -24.39
C PRO A 584 -35.12 3.90 -24.59
N TYR A 585 -35.17 4.77 -23.59
CA TYR A 585 -34.45 6.04 -23.53
C TYR A 585 -33.91 6.29 -22.12
N GLY A 586 -33.04 7.29 -22.01
CA GLY A 586 -32.52 7.76 -20.74
C GLY A 586 -31.09 8.29 -20.84
N LEU A 587 -30.29 8.04 -19.80
CA LEU A 587 -28.95 8.63 -19.65
C LEU A 587 -27.90 7.55 -19.38
N HIS A 588 -26.66 7.82 -19.77
CA HIS A 588 -25.52 6.95 -19.50
C HIS A 588 -24.33 7.80 -19.05
N PHE A 589 -23.85 7.58 -17.82
CA PHE A 589 -22.71 8.26 -17.22
C PHE A 589 -21.60 7.28 -16.87
N LEU A 590 -20.41 7.85 -16.66
CA LEU A 590 -19.24 7.19 -16.10
C LEU A 590 -18.86 7.90 -14.80
N GLN A 591 -18.53 7.14 -13.77
CA GLN A 591 -17.75 7.65 -12.65
C GLN A 591 -16.33 7.09 -12.75
N TRP A 592 -15.34 7.97 -12.64
CA TRP A 592 -13.95 7.59 -12.49
C TRP A 592 -13.61 7.51 -11.01
N THR A 593 -13.08 6.37 -10.58
CA THR A 593 -12.85 6.10 -9.16
C THR A 593 -11.82 7.08 -8.59
N SER A 594 -10.78 7.39 -9.37
CA SER A 594 -9.73 8.37 -9.05
C SER A 594 -9.21 9.03 -10.33
N SER A 595 -8.64 10.23 -10.20
CA SER A 595 -7.91 10.94 -11.24
C SER A 595 -6.57 10.27 -11.56
N LEU A 596 -6.00 9.51 -10.61
CA LEU A 596 -4.80 8.70 -10.80
C LEU A 596 -5.18 7.37 -11.46
N HIS A 597 -4.46 7.00 -12.53
CA HIS A 597 -4.79 5.84 -13.38
C HIS A 597 -4.83 4.52 -12.62
N ASP A 598 -3.84 4.31 -11.76
CA ASP A 598 -3.65 3.05 -11.04
C ASP A 598 -4.48 2.97 -9.74
N ASN A 599 -5.13 4.07 -9.33
CA ASN A 599 -5.96 4.08 -8.12
C ASN A 599 -7.40 3.65 -8.43
N ASP A 600 -7.89 2.68 -7.65
CA ASP A 600 -9.23 2.10 -7.76
C ASP A 600 -9.66 1.52 -6.39
N TRP A 601 -10.85 0.94 -6.28
CA TRP A 601 -11.43 0.47 -5.02
C TRP A 601 -10.54 -0.47 -4.16
N HIS A 602 -9.59 -1.18 -4.76
CA HIS A 602 -8.76 -2.17 -4.07
C HIS A 602 -7.46 -1.60 -3.47
N ASN A 603 -7.11 -0.35 -3.78
CA ASN A 603 -5.88 0.29 -3.28
C ASN A 603 -6.09 1.73 -2.79
N MET A 604 -7.33 2.24 -2.81
CA MET A 604 -7.70 3.52 -2.21
C MET A 604 -7.96 3.40 -0.69
N PRO A 605 -7.63 4.44 0.10
CA PRO A 605 -7.95 4.47 1.51
C PRO A 605 -9.47 4.53 1.75
N VAL A 606 -9.93 4.20 2.96
CA VAL A 606 -11.37 4.00 3.23
C VAL A 606 -12.18 5.27 3.04
N GLU A 607 -11.65 6.39 3.51
CA GLU A 607 -12.23 7.73 3.39
C GLU A 607 -12.52 8.10 1.93
N ASP A 608 -11.60 7.80 1.02
CA ASP A 608 -11.71 8.11 -0.40
C ASP A 608 -12.71 7.21 -1.11
N ARG A 609 -12.73 5.91 -0.74
CA ARG A 609 -13.74 4.97 -1.23
C ARG A 609 -15.14 5.41 -0.80
N VAL A 610 -15.29 5.87 0.43
CA VAL A 610 -16.55 6.42 0.94
C VAL A 610 -16.96 7.66 0.16
N VAL A 611 -16.04 8.59 -0.13
CA VAL A 611 -16.33 9.77 -0.98
C VAL A 611 -16.81 9.34 -2.37
N ALA A 612 -16.11 8.43 -3.04
CA ALA A 612 -16.50 7.93 -4.35
C ALA A 612 -17.90 7.28 -4.33
N MET A 613 -18.20 6.46 -3.32
CA MET A 613 -19.52 5.83 -3.17
C MET A 613 -20.63 6.86 -2.89
N LYS A 614 -20.34 7.91 -2.10
CA LYS A 614 -21.27 9.01 -1.84
C LYS A 614 -21.67 9.75 -3.12
N ARG A 615 -20.75 9.95 -4.07
CA ARG A 615 -21.07 10.61 -5.35
C ARG A 615 -21.95 9.73 -6.25
N LEU A 616 -21.75 8.41 -6.27
CA LEU A 616 -22.69 7.47 -6.92
C LEU A 616 -24.08 7.54 -6.31
N ALA A 617 -24.13 7.51 -4.98
CA ALA A 617 -25.37 7.58 -4.23
C ALA A 617 -26.13 8.88 -4.53
N ALA A 618 -25.43 10.02 -4.53
CA ALA A 618 -26.03 11.31 -4.84
C ALA A 618 -26.60 11.37 -6.28
N LEU A 619 -25.87 10.84 -7.28
CA LEU A 619 -26.39 10.77 -8.66
C LEU A 619 -27.60 9.84 -8.78
N GLU A 620 -27.54 8.67 -8.13
CA GLU A 620 -28.66 7.72 -8.10
C GLU A 620 -29.92 8.37 -7.51
N GLN A 621 -29.79 9.10 -6.40
CA GLN A 621 -30.89 9.82 -5.77
C GLN A 621 -31.53 10.83 -6.73
N LYS A 622 -30.68 11.64 -7.37
CA LYS A 622 -31.10 12.71 -8.28
C LYS A 622 -31.94 12.15 -9.41
N LEU A 623 -31.40 11.13 -10.09
CA LEU A 623 -32.03 10.49 -11.24
C LEU A 623 -33.36 9.84 -10.87
N LEU A 624 -33.48 9.22 -9.70
CA LEU A 624 -34.71 8.54 -9.30
C LEU A 624 -35.80 9.49 -8.80
N ARG A 625 -35.43 10.57 -8.09
CA ARG A 625 -36.40 11.44 -7.40
C ARG A 625 -36.84 12.66 -8.22
N GLU A 626 -36.04 13.12 -9.16
CA GLU A 626 -36.30 14.35 -9.92
C GLU A 626 -36.65 14.08 -11.39
N SER A 627 -37.11 12.87 -11.72
CA SER A 627 -37.39 12.45 -13.10
C SER A 627 -38.85 12.08 -13.37
N ALA A 628 -39.77 12.39 -12.45
CA ALA A 628 -41.19 12.02 -12.54
C ALA A 628 -41.89 12.49 -13.83
N GLU A 629 -41.45 13.62 -14.39
CA GLU A 629 -41.99 14.18 -15.62
C GLU A 629 -41.55 13.42 -16.88
N PHE A 630 -40.45 12.64 -16.78
CA PHE A 630 -39.79 12.01 -17.93
C PHE A 630 -39.73 10.50 -17.84
N MET A 631 -39.97 9.91 -16.67
CA MET A 631 -39.72 8.50 -16.43
C MET A 631 -40.93 7.82 -15.79
N PRO A 632 -41.21 6.56 -16.14
CA PRO A 632 -42.30 5.81 -15.52
C PRO A 632 -42.02 5.56 -14.04
N SER A 633 -43.07 5.53 -13.25
CA SER A 633 -43.02 5.19 -11.84
C SER A 633 -42.46 3.78 -11.61
N SER A 634 -41.48 3.65 -10.73
CA SER A 634 -40.85 2.37 -10.40
C SER A 634 -41.67 1.65 -9.32
N PRO A 635 -41.91 0.33 -9.43
CA PRO A 635 -42.59 -0.43 -8.38
C PRO A 635 -41.85 -0.32 -7.04
N SER A 636 -42.57 -0.25 -5.92
CA SER A 636 -41.97 -0.22 -4.59
C SER A 636 -42.55 -1.31 -3.69
N THR A 637 -41.70 -1.91 -2.86
CA THR A 637 -42.12 -2.92 -1.86
C THR A 637 -42.95 -2.31 -0.72
N ASN A 638 -42.83 -0.99 -0.48
CA ASN A 638 -43.57 -0.28 0.58
C ASN A 638 -44.86 0.40 0.08
N GLY A 639 -45.22 0.20 -1.19
CA GLY A 639 -46.45 0.74 -1.80
C GLY A 639 -46.43 2.25 -2.11
N LYS A 640 -45.35 2.97 -1.77
CA LYS A 640 -45.15 4.37 -2.18
C LYS A 640 -44.16 4.43 -3.33
N ASN A 641 -44.65 4.68 -4.55
CA ASN A 641 -43.78 4.80 -5.71
C ASN A 641 -43.21 6.22 -5.83
N GLU A 642 -42.19 6.52 -5.02
CA GLU A 642 -41.51 7.83 -4.99
C GLU A 642 -40.37 7.92 -6.03
N ASN A 643 -39.95 6.79 -6.61
CA ASN A 643 -38.89 6.70 -7.59
C ASN A 643 -39.46 6.55 -9.01
N HIS A 644 -38.74 7.12 -9.98
CA HIS A 644 -39.08 7.06 -11.39
C HIS A 644 -37.88 6.58 -12.21
N GLY A 645 -38.12 5.64 -13.12
CA GLY A 645 -37.10 4.98 -13.93
C GLY A 645 -36.23 3.99 -13.15
N TYR A 646 -35.13 3.55 -13.76
CA TYR A 646 -34.28 2.49 -13.24
C TYR A 646 -32.80 2.84 -13.43
N VAL A 647 -32.06 2.96 -12.33
CA VAL A 647 -30.62 3.23 -12.33
C VAL A 647 -29.85 1.93 -12.17
N SER A 648 -29.12 1.50 -13.20
CA SER A 648 -28.22 0.34 -13.17
C SER A 648 -26.77 0.81 -12.98
N ILE A 649 -26.07 0.27 -11.98
CA ILE A 649 -24.68 0.60 -11.69
C ILE A 649 -23.83 -0.67 -11.82
N PHE A 650 -22.78 -0.62 -12.62
CA PHE A 650 -21.89 -1.76 -12.84
C PHE A 650 -20.46 -1.34 -13.17
N LYS A 651 -19.50 -2.22 -12.88
CA LYS A 651 -18.07 -2.05 -13.22
C LYS A 651 -17.64 -3.21 -14.12
N ASN A 652 -16.86 -2.90 -15.14
CA ASN A 652 -16.15 -3.89 -15.94
C ASN A 652 -14.66 -3.60 -15.84
N TYR A 653 -13.86 -4.60 -15.50
CA TYR A 653 -12.40 -4.50 -15.46
C TYR A 653 -11.82 -5.63 -16.29
N GLY A 654 -10.87 -5.36 -17.19
CA GLY A 654 -10.24 -6.37 -18.05
C GLY A 654 -10.99 -6.65 -19.36
N LEU A 655 -10.24 -7.03 -20.40
CA LEU A 655 -10.74 -7.25 -21.76
C LEU A 655 -11.85 -8.31 -21.83
N MET A 656 -11.66 -9.45 -21.13
CA MET A 656 -12.53 -10.63 -21.23
C MET A 656 -13.99 -10.38 -20.79
N VAL A 657 -14.23 -9.28 -20.07
CA VAL A 657 -15.55 -8.94 -19.52
C VAL A 657 -16.05 -7.58 -20.02
N GLY A 658 -15.52 -7.11 -21.14
CA GLY A 658 -15.93 -5.86 -21.77
C GLY A 658 -15.38 -4.60 -21.09
N GLY A 659 -14.27 -4.71 -20.36
CA GLY A 659 -13.43 -3.58 -20.02
C GLY A 659 -12.79 -3.02 -21.30
N SER A 660 -12.94 -1.72 -21.55
CA SER A 660 -12.37 -1.07 -22.72
C SER A 660 -11.14 -0.22 -22.41
N LEU A 661 -10.96 0.15 -21.14
CA LEU A 661 -9.90 1.03 -20.66
C LEU A 661 -9.30 0.41 -19.40
N SER A 662 -8.01 0.61 -19.17
CA SER A 662 -7.33 0.17 -17.95
C SER A 662 -7.66 1.07 -16.74
N HIS A 663 -7.94 2.35 -16.98
CA HIS A 663 -8.31 3.30 -15.92
C HIS A 663 -9.68 2.95 -15.32
N GLY A 664 -9.70 2.69 -14.01
CA GLY A 664 -10.84 2.20 -13.25
C GLY A 664 -12.05 3.14 -13.20
N HIS A 665 -13.18 2.68 -13.74
CA HIS A 665 -14.45 3.42 -13.73
C HIS A 665 -15.68 2.52 -13.52
N GLN A 666 -16.82 3.13 -13.20
CA GLN A 666 -18.14 2.50 -13.12
C GLN A 666 -19.05 3.12 -14.18
N GLN A 667 -20.00 2.34 -14.68
CA GLN A 667 -21.04 2.78 -15.61
C GLN A 667 -22.35 2.92 -14.85
N ILE A 668 -23.03 4.05 -15.08
CA ILE A 668 -24.33 4.39 -14.48
C ILE A 668 -25.32 4.59 -15.62
N CYS A 669 -26.28 3.69 -15.76
CA CYS A 669 -27.27 3.71 -16.82
C CYS A 669 -28.67 3.95 -16.24
N PHE A 670 -29.31 5.03 -16.65
CA PHE A 670 -30.65 5.42 -16.23
C PHE A 670 -31.66 5.17 -17.35
N SER A 671 -32.67 4.35 -17.09
CA SER A 671 -33.57 3.79 -18.09
C SER A 671 -35.03 3.98 -17.74
N ASN A 672 -35.89 4.21 -18.74
CA ASN A 672 -37.33 4.08 -18.61
C ASN A 672 -37.80 2.60 -18.60
N VAL A 673 -37.04 1.71 -19.24
CA VAL A 673 -37.36 0.26 -19.30
C VAL A 673 -36.70 -0.47 -18.14
N MET A 674 -37.48 -1.32 -17.44
CA MET A 674 -37.03 -2.12 -16.31
C MET A 674 -36.06 -3.23 -16.76
N PRO A 675 -34.78 -3.22 -16.33
CA PRO A 675 -33.82 -4.25 -16.71
C PRO A 675 -34.22 -5.63 -16.18
N ARG A 676 -33.77 -6.70 -16.84
CA ARG A 676 -34.14 -8.08 -16.48
C ARG A 676 -33.82 -8.45 -15.02
N ARG A 677 -32.70 -7.98 -14.47
CA ARG A 677 -32.35 -8.23 -13.06
C ARG A 677 -33.37 -7.62 -12.09
N PHE A 678 -33.84 -6.40 -12.38
CA PHE A 678 -34.89 -5.75 -11.61
C PHE A 678 -36.18 -6.58 -11.69
N GLN A 679 -36.58 -7.03 -12.89
CA GLN A 679 -37.77 -7.87 -13.07
C GLN A 679 -37.67 -9.17 -12.25
N ASN A 680 -36.51 -9.84 -12.26
CA ASN A 680 -36.30 -11.07 -11.50
C ASN A 680 -36.43 -10.84 -9.99
N ASN A 681 -35.82 -9.77 -9.46
CA ASN A 681 -35.91 -9.43 -8.04
C ASN A 681 -37.33 -9.02 -7.64
N TRP A 682 -38.01 -8.25 -8.49
CA TRP A 682 -39.40 -7.88 -8.27
C TRP A 682 -40.32 -9.09 -8.26
N ARG A 683 -40.17 -9.99 -9.24
CA ARG A 683 -40.92 -11.24 -9.32
C ARG A 683 -40.64 -12.12 -8.09
N PHE A 684 -39.39 -12.25 -7.68
CA PHE A 684 -39.01 -12.99 -6.47
C PHE A 684 -39.75 -12.46 -5.24
N TRP A 685 -39.77 -11.13 -5.06
CA TRP A 685 -40.50 -10.49 -3.98
C TRP A 685 -42.02 -10.72 -4.09
N GLN A 686 -42.61 -10.63 -5.28
CA GLN A 686 -44.04 -10.90 -5.48
C GLN A 686 -44.40 -12.36 -5.14
N GLU A 687 -43.53 -13.32 -5.47
CA GLU A 687 -43.75 -14.74 -5.23
C GLU A 687 -43.52 -15.13 -3.76
N ARG A 688 -42.60 -14.46 -3.05
CA ARG A 688 -42.15 -14.87 -1.70
C ARG A 688 -42.49 -13.91 -0.58
N GLY A 689 -42.88 -12.67 -0.88
CA GLY A 689 -43.12 -11.61 0.11
C GLY A 689 -41.87 -11.10 0.82
N GLU A 690 -40.67 -11.45 0.34
CA GLU A 690 -39.37 -11.11 0.94
C GLU A 690 -38.42 -10.62 -0.16
N VAL A 691 -37.57 -9.63 0.14
CA VAL A 691 -36.54 -9.15 -0.81
C VAL A 691 -35.42 -10.17 -0.96
N PHE A 692 -34.76 -10.20 -2.12
CA PHE A 692 -33.77 -11.24 -2.43
C PHE A 692 -32.58 -11.26 -1.45
N SER A 693 -32.03 -10.11 -1.05
CA SER A 693 -30.95 -10.10 -0.06
C SER A 693 -31.40 -10.58 1.31
N GLY A 694 -32.62 -10.27 1.74
CA GLY A 694 -33.18 -10.78 3.01
C GLY A 694 -33.24 -12.30 3.02
N TYR A 695 -33.73 -12.86 1.91
CA TYR A 695 -33.69 -14.31 1.70
C TYR A 695 -32.25 -14.85 1.77
N MET A 696 -31.29 -14.20 1.11
CA MET A 696 -29.89 -14.63 1.13
C MET A 696 -29.24 -14.54 2.52
N LEU A 697 -29.51 -13.48 3.28
CA LEU A 697 -29.02 -13.33 4.66
C LEU A 697 -29.53 -14.46 5.57
N ARG A 698 -30.75 -14.95 5.30
CA ARG A 698 -31.41 -16.00 6.09
C ARG A 698 -31.02 -17.41 5.66
N GLU A 699 -30.90 -17.65 4.36
CA GLU A 699 -30.77 -18.99 3.77
C GLU A 699 -29.34 -19.34 3.34
N ASN A 700 -28.45 -18.35 3.14
CA ASN A 700 -27.08 -18.67 2.77
C ASN A 700 -26.35 -19.31 3.95
N PRO A 701 -25.76 -20.51 3.79
CA PRO A 701 -25.13 -21.21 4.90
C PRO A 701 -23.97 -20.42 5.53
N SER A 702 -23.88 -20.47 6.86
CA SER A 702 -22.88 -19.71 7.62
C SER A 702 -21.43 -20.07 7.27
N GLU A 703 -21.18 -21.31 6.83
CA GLU A 703 -19.87 -21.77 6.38
C GLU A 703 -19.41 -21.13 5.06
N LEU A 704 -20.32 -20.48 4.33
CA LEU A 704 -20.03 -19.73 3.11
C LEU A 704 -19.84 -18.23 3.37
N LEU A 705 -19.92 -17.79 4.63
CA LEU A 705 -19.54 -16.44 5.03
C LEU A 705 -18.04 -16.26 4.81
N ILE A 706 -17.68 -15.21 4.07
CA ILE A 706 -16.29 -14.80 3.90
C ILE A 706 -15.94 -13.84 5.04
N LYS A 707 -16.66 -12.73 5.15
CA LYS A 707 -16.38 -11.68 6.15
C LYS A 707 -17.63 -10.89 6.49
N ASP A 708 -17.75 -10.50 7.76
CA ASP A 708 -18.79 -9.63 8.28
C ASP A 708 -18.18 -8.25 8.59
N TYR A 709 -18.74 -7.20 7.98
CA TYR A 709 -18.30 -5.82 8.12
C TYR A 709 -19.21 -5.02 9.08
N GLY A 710 -19.95 -5.70 9.95
CA GLY A 710 -20.94 -5.08 10.83
C GLY A 710 -22.26 -4.84 10.11
N GLU A 711 -22.30 -3.91 9.15
CA GLU A 711 -23.51 -3.51 8.41
C GLU A 711 -23.75 -4.32 7.13
N ALA A 712 -22.72 -5.01 6.62
CA ALA A 712 -22.79 -5.81 5.41
C ALA A 712 -22.00 -7.12 5.57
N MET A 713 -22.36 -8.15 4.79
CA MET A 713 -21.67 -9.44 4.80
C MET A 713 -21.25 -9.84 3.40
N LEU A 714 -19.97 -10.19 3.22
CA LEU A 714 -19.45 -10.79 2.00
C LEU A 714 -19.55 -12.31 2.11
N VAL A 715 -20.20 -12.94 1.14
CA VAL A 715 -20.48 -14.37 1.14
C VAL A 715 -20.18 -14.99 -0.22
N VAL A 716 -19.89 -16.28 -0.24
CA VAL A 716 -20.07 -17.11 -1.43
C VAL A 716 -21.54 -17.55 -1.47
N PRO A 717 -22.32 -17.27 -2.53
CA PRO A 717 -23.67 -17.80 -2.62
C PRO A 717 -23.64 -19.32 -2.80
N TYR A 718 -24.53 -20.05 -2.13
CA TYR A 718 -24.63 -21.51 -2.25
C TYR A 718 -24.91 -22.00 -3.68
N PHE A 719 -25.40 -21.12 -4.57
CA PHE A 719 -25.61 -21.36 -5.99
C PHE A 719 -24.50 -20.77 -6.88
N MET A 720 -23.25 -20.73 -6.39
CA MET A 720 -22.10 -20.21 -7.10
C MET A 720 -21.98 -20.79 -8.53
N LYS A 721 -22.11 -19.91 -9.53
CA LYS A 721 -22.10 -20.28 -10.96
C LYS A 721 -20.71 -20.37 -11.59
N ARG A 722 -19.70 -19.82 -10.92
CA ARG A 722 -18.28 -19.84 -11.31
C ARG A 722 -17.41 -19.63 -10.06
N PRO A 723 -16.18 -20.16 -9.99
CA PRO A 723 -15.29 -19.95 -8.85
C PRO A 723 -15.14 -18.48 -8.50
N TYR A 724 -15.15 -18.17 -7.21
CA TYR A 724 -15.00 -16.81 -6.65
C TYR A 724 -16.10 -15.83 -7.03
N TYR A 725 -17.25 -16.29 -7.56
CA TYR A 725 -18.45 -15.47 -7.53
C TYR A 725 -18.87 -15.26 -6.08
N THR A 726 -18.92 -13.99 -5.66
CA THR A 726 -19.29 -13.60 -4.30
C THR A 726 -20.38 -12.54 -4.32
N MET A 727 -21.07 -12.42 -3.20
CA MET A 727 -22.12 -11.43 -2.97
C MET A 727 -21.81 -10.64 -1.71
N LEU A 728 -21.94 -9.31 -1.77
CA LEU A 728 -21.96 -8.45 -0.59
C LEU A 728 -23.40 -8.05 -0.30
N LEU A 729 -23.92 -8.49 0.83
CA LEU A 729 -25.30 -8.33 1.26
C LEU A 729 -25.37 -7.25 2.35
N LEU A 730 -26.18 -6.21 2.15
CA LEU A 730 -26.47 -5.25 3.21
C LEU A 730 -27.45 -5.88 4.21
N LYS A 731 -27.18 -5.76 5.51
CA LYS A 731 -28.03 -6.36 6.55
C LYS A 731 -29.38 -5.64 6.71
N ASP A 732 -29.41 -4.31 6.55
CA ASP A 732 -30.67 -3.56 6.56
C ASP A 732 -31.42 -3.71 5.23
N THR A 733 -32.26 -4.75 5.17
CA THR A 733 -33.04 -5.13 3.99
C THR A 733 -34.12 -4.11 3.59
N ASN A 734 -34.38 -3.09 4.42
CA ASN A 734 -35.28 -1.99 4.04
C ASN A 734 -34.65 -1.04 3.02
N LYS A 735 -33.32 -1.04 2.92
CA LYS A 735 -32.58 -0.22 1.96
C LYS A 735 -32.58 -0.92 0.60
N GLN A 736 -33.00 -0.19 -0.43
CA GLN A 736 -33.09 -0.66 -1.81
C GLN A 736 -32.12 0.08 -2.73
N TYR A 737 -31.55 1.19 -2.29
CA TYR A 737 -30.76 2.10 -3.11
C TYR A 737 -29.55 2.63 -2.32
N LEU A 738 -28.47 3.01 -3.02
CA LEU A 738 -27.24 3.53 -2.42
C LEU A 738 -27.48 4.81 -1.62
N HIS A 739 -28.33 5.72 -2.13
CA HIS A 739 -28.64 6.99 -1.47
C HIS A 739 -29.39 6.88 -0.14
N GLN A 740 -29.77 5.67 0.26
CA GLN A 740 -30.46 5.42 1.53
C GLN A 740 -29.49 5.00 2.64
N LEU A 741 -28.21 4.76 2.30
CA LEU A 741 -27.20 4.27 3.23
C LEU A 741 -26.70 5.38 4.16
N SER A 742 -26.50 5.02 5.42
CA SER A 742 -25.74 5.83 6.38
C SER A 742 -24.23 5.76 6.12
N ASP A 743 -23.45 6.61 6.79
CA ASP A 743 -21.98 6.58 6.69
C ASP A 743 -21.36 5.24 7.10
N ALA A 744 -21.82 4.63 8.20
CA ALA A 744 -21.34 3.31 8.64
C ALA A 744 -21.65 2.21 7.61
N GLN A 745 -22.82 2.29 6.96
CA GLN A 745 -23.22 1.36 5.91
C GLN A 745 -22.40 1.56 4.62
N LEU A 746 -22.10 2.81 4.27
CA LEU A 746 -21.21 3.13 3.14
C LEU A 746 -19.80 2.60 3.39
N GLU A 747 -19.26 2.78 4.60
CA GLU A 747 -17.96 2.26 4.98
C GLU A 747 -17.93 0.73 4.88
N ALA A 748 -18.92 0.02 5.44
CA ALA A 748 -19.02 -1.44 5.34
C ALA A 748 -19.13 -1.92 3.88
N VAL A 749 -19.93 -1.24 3.06
CA VAL A 749 -20.08 -1.58 1.64
C VAL A 749 -18.77 -1.36 0.88
N THR A 750 -18.09 -0.25 1.12
CA THR A 750 -16.83 0.08 0.43
C THR A 750 -15.67 -0.81 0.87
N ASN A 751 -15.66 -1.27 2.13
CA ASN A 751 -14.74 -2.31 2.62
C ASN A 751 -15.02 -3.67 1.97
N GLY A 752 -16.29 -4.05 1.82
CA GLY A 752 -16.66 -5.27 1.09
C GLY A 752 -16.25 -5.22 -0.39
N TRP A 753 -16.41 -4.07 -1.07
CA TRP A 753 -15.92 -3.87 -2.44
C TRP A 753 -14.40 -3.99 -2.52
N HIS A 754 -13.68 -3.34 -1.62
CA HIS A 754 -12.22 -3.37 -1.55
C HIS A 754 -11.69 -4.80 -1.41
N ASP A 755 -12.14 -5.53 -0.39
CA ASP A 755 -11.70 -6.90 -0.11
C ASP A 755 -12.04 -7.85 -1.25
N ALA A 756 -13.27 -7.75 -1.80
CA ALA A 756 -13.69 -8.61 -2.90
C ALA A 756 -12.83 -8.39 -4.16
N ILE A 757 -12.57 -7.13 -4.53
CA ILE A 757 -11.75 -6.80 -5.70
C ILE A 757 -10.30 -7.21 -5.49
N ARG A 758 -9.73 -6.89 -4.33
CA ARG A 758 -8.35 -7.26 -3.99
C ARG A 758 -8.15 -8.77 -4.07
N ALA A 759 -9.06 -9.55 -3.49
CA ALA A 759 -8.99 -11.01 -3.55
C ALA A 759 -9.10 -11.53 -5.00
N MET A 760 -9.99 -10.98 -5.83
CA MET A 760 -10.06 -11.33 -7.26
C MET A 760 -8.73 -11.04 -7.97
N LEU A 761 -8.11 -9.89 -7.72
CA LEU A 761 -6.83 -9.51 -8.33
C LEU A 761 -5.67 -10.42 -7.89
N ILE A 762 -5.70 -10.96 -6.67
CA ILE A 762 -4.73 -11.95 -6.17
C ILE A 762 -4.96 -13.32 -6.80
N VAL A 763 -6.22 -13.76 -6.91
CA VAL A 763 -6.58 -15.11 -7.36
C VAL A 763 -6.36 -15.29 -8.86
N MET A 764 -6.74 -14.31 -9.68
CA MET A 764 -6.80 -14.49 -11.12
C MET A 764 -5.43 -14.86 -11.75
N PRO A 765 -4.32 -14.19 -11.41
CA PRO A 765 -3.00 -14.57 -11.91
C PRO A 765 -2.57 -15.97 -11.47
N LYS A 766 -2.90 -16.37 -10.23
CA LYS A 766 -2.56 -17.70 -9.67
C LYS A 766 -3.23 -18.85 -10.43
N ILE A 767 -4.39 -18.61 -11.03
CA ILE A 767 -5.09 -19.58 -11.89
C ILE A 767 -4.74 -19.43 -13.38
N GLY A 768 -3.68 -18.67 -13.70
CA GLY A 768 -3.18 -18.49 -15.07
C GLY A 768 -4.06 -17.58 -15.94
N ARG A 769 -4.85 -16.68 -15.33
CA ARG A 769 -5.76 -15.78 -16.05
C ARG A 769 -5.42 -14.31 -15.81
N ALA A 770 -5.55 -13.51 -16.85
CA ALA A 770 -5.49 -12.06 -16.71
C ALA A 770 -6.65 -11.56 -15.86
N ALA A 771 -6.40 -10.52 -15.05
CA ALA A 771 -7.43 -9.92 -14.21
C ALA A 771 -8.60 -9.39 -15.05
N ALA A 772 -9.78 -9.96 -14.84
CA ALA A 772 -11.01 -9.58 -15.51
C ALA A 772 -12.23 -9.91 -14.65
N TYR A 773 -13.06 -8.92 -14.32
CA TYR A 773 -14.25 -9.11 -13.48
C TYR A 773 -15.34 -8.09 -13.77
N ASN A 774 -16.58 -8.48 -13.48
CA ASN A 774 -17.70 -7.54 -13.39
C ASN A 774 -18.12 -7.33 -11.94
N ILE A 775 -18.57 -6.12 -11.62
CA ILE A 775 -19.31 -5.84 -10.38
C ILE A 775 -20.68 -5.33 -10.78
N ILE A 776 -21.72 -5.85 -10.15
CA ILE A 776 -23.11 -5.44 -10.41
C ILE A 776 -23.73 -5.00 -9.10
N THR A 777 -24.19 -3.76 -9.04
CA THR A 777 -25.02 -3.26 -7.95
C THR A 777 -26.46 -3.66 -8.22
N SER A 778 -27.05 -4.47 -7.34
CA SER A 778 -28.46 -4.85 -7.39
C SER A 778 -29.24 -3.99 -6.41
N ASN A 779 -29.61 -2.81 -6.89
CA ASN A 779 -30.53 -1.87 -6.27
C ASN A 779 -31.95 -2.04 -6.84
N GLY A 780 -32.91 -1.30 -6.30
CA GLY A 780 -34.27 -1.24 -6.83
C GLY A 780 -35.26 -2.29 -6.33
N PRO A 781 -36.40 -2.44 -7.03
CA PRO A 781 -37.57 -3.14 -6.52
C PRO A 781 -37.31 -4.63 -6.29
N GLY A 782 -37.65 -5.11 -5.08
CA GLY A 782 -37.54 -6.51 -4.69
C GLY A 782 -36.11 -7.02 -4.41
N ALA A 783 -35.08 -6.19 -4.60
CA ALA A 783 -33.69 -6.61 -4.42
C ALA A 783 -33.28 -6.66 -2.94
N GLY A 784 -33.50 -5.56 -2.20
CA GLY A 784 -32.87 -5.27 -0.91
C GLY A 784 -31.35 -5.16 -1.12
N LEU A 785 -30.79 -3.96 -1.15
CA LEU A 785 -29.49 -3.66 -1.76
C LEU A 785 -28.39 -4.73 -1.56
N TYR A 786 -27.82 -5.23 -2.66
CA TYR A 786 -26.67 -6.14 -2.64
C TYR A 786 -25.77 -5.94 -3.86
N PHE A 787 -24.57 -6.50 -3.80
CA PHE A 787 -23.56 -6.40 -4.86
C PHE A 787 -23.06 -7.79 -5.25
N GLU A 788 -22.81 -8.00 -6.53
CA GLU A 788 -22.27 -9.25 -7.07
C GLU A 788 -20.89 -9.00 -7.68
N PHE A 789 -19.91 -9.81 -7.31
CA PHE A 789 -18.57 -9.79 -7.87
C PHE A 789 -18.38 -11.04 -8.73
N LEU A 790 -18.11 -10.84 -10.02
CA LEU A 790 -18.17 -11.88 -11.05
C LEU A 790 -16.82 -11.95 -11.77
N PRO A 791 -15.80 -12.60 -11.19
CA PRO A 791 -14.52 -12.75 -11.86
C PRO A 791 -14.61 -13.74 -13.02
N TYR A 792 -13.82 -13.51 -14.07
CA TYR A 792 -13.74 -14.36 -15.25
C TYR A 792 -12.82 -15.56 -15.01
N THR A 793 -13.18 -16.39 -14.03
CA THR A 793 -12.37 -17.53 -13.57
C THR A 793 -12.48 -18.77 -14.46
N GLN A 794 -13.55 -18.85 -15.25
CA GLN A 794 -13.78 -19.93 -16.22
C GLN A 794 -14.51 -19.38 -17.45
N GLU A 795 -14.34 -20.05 -18.58
CA GLU A 795 -15.10 -19.78 -19.79
C GLU A 795 -16.58 -20.17 -19.62
N THR A 796 -17.48 -19.47 -20.30
CA THR A 796 -18.88 -19.90 -20.45
C THR A 796 -19.03 -20.65 -21.77
N GLY A 797 -19.46 -21.92 -21.70
CA GLY A 797 -19.63 -22.79 -22.86
C GLY A 797 -21.08 -22.87 -23.34
N GLY A 798 -21.33 -23.78 -24.29
CA GLY A 798 -22.67 -24.00 -24.84
C GLY A 798 -23.70 -24.54 -23.82
N LEU A 799 -23.26 -25.19 -22.74
CA LEU A 799 -24.15 -25.67 -21.69
C LEU A 799 -24.73 -24.51 -20.87
N GLU A 800 -23.89 -23.52 -20.52
CA GLU A 800 -24.30 -22.30 -19.83
C GLU A 800 -25.32 -21.49 -20.65
N GLN A 801 -25.21 -21.53 -21.99
CA GLN A 801 -26.19 -20.92 -22.90
C GLN A 801 -27.57 -21.59 -22.85
N LEU A 802 -27.67 -22.84 -22.39
CA LEU A 802 -28.94 -23.54 -22.17
C LEU A 802 -29.54 -23.24 -20.78
N GLY A 803 -28.88 -22.42 -19.96
CA GLY A 803 -29.28 -22.11 -18.59
C GLY A 803 -28.79 -23.12 -17.54
N LEU A 804 -27.96 -24.09 -17.92
CA LEU A 804 -27.34 -25.08 -17.03
C LEU A 804 -25.89 -24.69 -16.75
N TRP A 805 -25.46 -24.71 -15.49
CA TRP A 805 -24.13 -24.21 -15.10
C TRP A 805 -23.24 -25.31 -14.56
N VAL A 806 -21.98 -25.38 -15.02
CA VAL A 806 -20.92 -26.16 -14.37
C VAL A 806 -19.94 -25.21 -13.71
N CYS A 807 -19.87 -25.24 -12.38
CA CYS A 807 -18.88 -24.49 -11.63
C CYS A 807 -17.64 -25.38 -11.37
N GLN A 808 -16.46 -24.91 -11.76
CA GLN A 808 -15.18 -25.62 -11.58
C GLN A 808 -14.65 -25.55 -10.14
N GLY A 809 -15.42 -24.98 -9.21
CA GLY A 809 -15.02 -24.79 -7.81
C GLY A 809 -16.15 -25.13 -6.85
N ASN A 810 -15.78 -25.61 -5.68
CA ASN A 810 -16.71 -25.88 -4.59
C ASN A 810 -16.94 -24.61 -3.76
N PRO A 811 -18.20 -24.22 -3.44
CA PRO A 811 -18.48 -23.00 -2.67
C PRO A 811 -17.75 -22.92 -1.31
N SER A 812 -17.72 -24.02 -0.55
CA SER A 812 -17.05 -24.05 0.77
C SER A 812 -15.54 -23.93 0.63
N ALA A 813 -14.94 -24.59 -0.37
CA ALA A 813 -13.50 -24.46 -0.64
C ALA A 813 -13.15 -23.02 -1.07
N VAL A 814 -13.98 -22.41 -1.92
CA VAL A 814 -13.81 -21.01 -2.33
C VAL A 814 -13.96 -20.08 -1.14
N ALA A 815 -14.98 -20.25 -0.28
CA ALA A 815 -15.17 -19.42 0.91
C ALA A 815 -13.99 -19.54 1.89
N SER A 816 -13.47 -20.75 2.11
CA SER A 816 -12.26 -20.97 2.90
C SER A 816 -11.04 -20.29 2.31
N HIS A 817 -10.79 -20.45 1.01
CA HIS A 817 -9.66 -19.81 0.35
C HIS A 817 -9.79 -18.28 0.30
N PHE A 818 -11.00 -17.74 0.13
CA PHE A 818 -11.25 -16.30 0.21
C PHE A 818 -10.92 -15.76 1.60
N ARG A 819 -11.32 -16.50 2.66
CA ARG A 819 -10.94 -16.17 4.04
C ARG A 819 -9.45 -16.25 4.26
N GLU A 820 -8.76 -17.26 3.72
CA GLU A 820 -7.30 -17.34 3.78
C GLU A 820 -6.68 -16.09 3.16
N ILE A 821 -7.09 -15.71 1.95
CA ILE A 821 -6.58 -14.50 1.27
C ILE A 821 -6.80 -13.23 2.12
N LEU A 822 -7.97 -13.09 2.74
CA LEU A 822 -8.31 -11.92 3.57
C LEU A 822 -7.81 -11.98 5.02
N ASN A 823 -7.36 -13.15 5.49
CA ASN A 823 -6.77 -13.38 6.82
C ASN A 823 -5.22 -13.38 6.77
N TYR A 824 -4.62 -13.33 5.57
CA TYR A 824 -3.24 -12.89 5.36
C TYR A 824 -3.13 -11.35 5.34
N ASP A 825 -4.16 -10.67 5.85
CA ASP A 825 -4.02 -9.31 6.37
C ASP A 825 -4.00 -9.42 7.89
#